data_AF-A0A0C2MLN1-F1
#
_entry.id   AF-A0A0C2MLN1-F1
#
_cell.length_a   1.000
_cell.length_b   1.000
_cell.length_c   1.000
_cell.angle_alpha   90.00
_cell.angle_beta   90.00
_cell.angle_gamma   90.00
#
_symmetry.space_group_name_H-M   'P 1'
#
loop_
_entity.id
_entity.type
_entity.pdbx_description
1 polymer ?
#
loop_
_entity_poly.entity_id
_entity_poly.type
_entity_poly.pdbx_seq_one_letter_code
_entity_poly.pdbx_strand_id
1 'polypeptide(L)'
;MTFEEIKDKIDEIIINGLLLTSSDKRNSPTLIYEKNSLKTLIGVPLEQYLFEALGPDAKQWFDSDDGKLPKCTKIIFKDDLNNRCIDCERHNGCCICEDCFLQSEHVNHSYIPLELSFGMNTCDCGELESWEQQSTCSLHQKTERSEIQAPREFLSKLSCIVKYFCELLEKICIQNHTVLDKEIERMIAWYIQNQGAKMVKTFVDGQKCMDWMESAVKNANKLCLLIQDEGVHDRRNYSECWEIAEDISREHSGDLNLEMHDNGYVCVIYRSGLDECQNAKELIDKSAFMIAKGVPVKSCIVKVSRLYFMKTATILTGLINSFCLKKTQLGDVLSEIIFKQTSLADTYVLNEHTLWRNLILNMTSRVLLPATYSDRGKAYFAHLYLQHIELLYNVYLRGYYEKYVGFLFIFTRLVKFSSVVMYLVEEGFLCKVLDLFSCSLKTLGLGVGADVGQHAKRLNEAKGELMTVLRARHVLLECFKFSLERVEWSSKFRSQISEAGRKIVEFCFDFDDIHPMSMVYQDEQDAKSCEYLNLLIKALYGVVCAAMKWIIFFDEVTIETLKLFVQRFVVDIKRISDDDPCIPIKQKIVTYCNIMKDKFSILNLSHRAFADILMHCCVNGILPHEIRDEVLGDETMLMWIGRPMITSLSSITSNIYIEWDEKSANKGLHFQLYFNGFCHYLYLQDFNLLQILICNLDPELFLKYFLFNCFPHLREKADFSQPLSSILCVKEINTSFTIHKLLCFIYNALLERHFVGLYDNPEYQLIERQVIHFLALDDQTEADIESDILLYREMILSIAARWINGLRQALKKVSSPKENFIQNREYRLNPSYYNIINIFYFMYENA
;
A
#
# COMPACT_ATOMS: atom_id res chain seq x y z
N MET A 1 40.76 -24.34 0.73
CA MET A 1 40.09 -24.15 2.02
C MET A 1 38.72 -24.79 1.93
N THR A 2 38.35 -25.65 2.86
CA THR A 2 37.03 -26.28 2.88
C THR A 2 36.00 -25.32 3.51
N PHE A 3 34.70 -25.54 3.27
CA PHE A 3 33.64 -24.75 3.89
C PHE A 3 33.69 -24.82 5.43
N GLU A 4 34.03 -26.00 5.97
CA GLU A 4 34.12 -26.19 7.43
C GLU A 4 35.30 -25.42 8.04
N GLU A 5 36.46 -25.37 7.38
CA GLU A 5 37.60 -24.54 7.83
C GLU A 5 37.24 -23.05 7.91
N ILE A 6 36.44 -22.57 6.96
CA ILE A 6 35.97 -21.17 6.94
C ILE A 6 35.02 -20.92 8.10
N LYS A 7 34.08 -21.83 8.31
CA LYS A 7 33.12 -21.78 9.41
C LYS A 7 33.81 -21.76 10.76
N ASP A 8 34.72 -22.70 10.99
CA ASP A 8 35.54 -22.81 12.20
C ASP A 8 36.29 -21.51 12.52
N LYS A 9 36.84 -20.85 11.49
CA LYS A 9 37.55 -19.57 11.68
C LYS A 9 36.61 -18.41 11.99
N ILE A 10 35.42 -18.38 11.40
CA ILE A 10 34.38 -17.39 11.74
C ILE A 10 33.89 -17.62 13.18
N ASP A 11 33.65 -18.87 13.56
CA ASP A 11 33.25 -19.27 14.92
C ASP A 11 34.30 -18.81 15.94
N GLU A 12 35.59 -18.99 15.63
CA GLU A 12 36.69 -18.50 16.45
C GLU A 12 36.62 -16.98 16.69
N ILE A 13 36.39 -16.19 15.65
CA ILE A 13 36.34 -14.72 15.74
C ILE A 13 35.14 -14.27 16.58
N ILE A 14 33.96 -14.84 16.30
CA ILE A 14 32.71 -14.49 17.01
C ILE A 14 32.79 -14.92 18.48
N ILE A 15 33.25 -16.13 18.78
CA ILE A 15 33.34 -16.60 20.17
C ILE A 15 34.42 -15.84 20.95
N ASN A 16 35.53 -15.45 20.33
CA ASN A 16 36.49 -14.54 20.96
C ASN A 16 35.84 -13.22 21.41
N GLY A 17 35.06 -12.59 20.53
CA GLY A 17 34.31 -11.39 20.86
C GLY A 17 33.32 -11.61 22.01
N LEU A 18 32.62 -12.75 22.03
CA LEU A 18 31.70 -13.12 23.11
C LEU A 18 32.42 -13.25 24.46
N LEU A 19 33.56 -13.95 24.51
CA LEU A 19 34.29 -14.17 25.75
C LEU A 19 34.90 -12.88 26.30
N LEU A 20 35.42 -12.02 25.42
CA LEU A 20 35.96 -10.71 25.80
C LEU A 20 34.87 -9.80 26.38
N THR A 21 33.72 -9.70 25.71
CA THR A 21 32.58 -8.90 26.20
C THR A 21 31.96 -9.47 27.47
N SER A 22 31.89 -10.80 27.60
CA SER A 22 31.41 -11.47 28.81
C SER A 22 32.34 -11.34 30.01
N SER A 23 33.63 -11.03 29.77
CA SER A 23 34.63 -10.77 30.79
C SER A 23 34.73 -9.31 31.22
N ASP A 24 34.01 -8.41 30.53
CA ASP A 24 33.98 -7.00 30.88
C ASP A 24 33.45 -6.80 32.30
N LYS A 25 34.02 -5.86 33.05
CA LYS A 25 33.62 -5.57 34.43
C LYS A 25 32.47 -4.59 34.53
N ARG A 26 32.14 -3.90 33.43
CA ARG A 26 30.98 -3.01 33.34
C ARG A 26 29.69 -3.83 33.43
N ASN A 27 28.64 -3.23 33.97
CA ASN A 27 27.32 -3.86 34.10
C ASN A 27 26.27 -3.30 33.13
N SER A 28 26.58 -2.25 32.37
CA SER A 28 25.66 -1.70 31.36
C SER A 28 25.89 -2.37 30.01
N PRO A 29 24.90 -3.11 29.46
CA PRO A 29 24.99 -3.73 28.14
C PRO A 29 25.29 -2.71 27.04
N THR A 30 24.75 -1.51 27.14
CA THR A 30 24.85 -0.43 26.14
C THR A 30 26.29 0.00 25.93
N LEU A 31 27.09 0.07 27.01
CA LEU A 31 28.51 0.41 26.97
C LEU A 31 29.40 -0.75 26.51
N ILE A 32 29.02 -2.00 26.83
CA ILE A 32 29.79 -3.20 26.46
C ILE A 32 29.60 -3.50 24.97
N TYR A 33 28.36 -3.40 24.49
CA TYR A 33 27.94 -3.73 23.13
C TYR A 33 27.85 -2.50 22.24
N GLU A 34 28.56 -1.43 22.57
CA GLU A 34 28.64 -0.25 21.71
C GLU A 34 29.09 -0.66 20.30
N LYS A 35 28.43 -0.12 19.28
CA LYS A 35 28.61 -0.52 17.87
C LYS A 35 30.08 -0.48 17.42
N ASN A 36 30.83 0.54 17.83
CA ASN A 36 32.26 0.68 17.49
C ASN A 36 33.12 -0.39 18.18
N SER A 37 32.80 -0.74 19.42
CA SER A 37 33.47 -1.81 20.18
C SER A 37 33.25 -3.16 19.50
N LEU A 38 32.00 -3.50 19.17
CA LEU A 38 31.68 -4.75 18.45
C LEU A 38 32.27 -4.78 17.05
N LYS A 39 32.28 -3.65 16.32
CA LYS A 39 32.95 -3.56 15.02
C LYS A 39 34.44 -3.83 15.14
N THR A 40 35.10 -3.37 16.20
CA THR A 40 36.53 -3.62 16.43
C THR A 40 36.81 -5.08 16.80
N LEU A 41 35.96 -5.68 17.64
CA LEU A 41 36.15 -7.05 18.12
C LEU A 41 35.79 -8.13 17.09
N ILE A 42 34.82 -7.85 16.22
CA ILE A 42 34.24 -8.85 15.32
C ILE A 42 34.33 -8.38 13.86
N GLY A 43 33.88 -7.16 13.59
CA GLY A 43 33.79 -6.62 12.23
C GLY A 43 35.15 -6.55 11.52
N VAL A 44 36.14 -5.89 12.13
CA VAL A 44 37.49 -5.73 11.58
C VAL A 44 38.19 -7.08 11.39
N PRO A 45 38.19 -8.01 12.36
CA PRO A 45 38.76 -9.34 12.13
C PRO A 45 38.07 -10.13 11.01
N LEU A 46 36.74 -10.06 10.86
CA LEU A 46 36.03 -10.74 9.77
C LEU A 46 36.35 -10.11 8.40
N GLU A 47 36.49 -8.78 8.34
CA GLU A 47 36.90 -8.07 7.13
C GLU A 47 38.35 -8.40 6.74
N GLN A 48 39.26 -8.47 7.70
CA GLN A 48 40.63 -8.94 7.47
C GLN A 48 40.64 -10.40 7.01
N TYR A 49 39.82 -11.25 7.63
CA TYR A 49 39.74 -12.66 7.29
C TYR A 49 39.28 -12.87 5.84
N LEU A 50 38.38 -12.04 5.30
CA LEU A 50 37.98 -12.12 3.89
C LEU A 50 39.20 -12.11 2.95
N PHE A 51 40.20 -11.27 3.22
CA PHE A 51 41.40 -11.11 2.39
C PHE A 51 42.59 -11.97 2.83
N GLU A 52 42.50 -12.67 3.96
CA GLU A 52 43.57 -13.54 4.44
C GLU A 52 43.88 -14.66 3.44
N ALA A 53 45.17 -14.91 3.20
CA ALA A 53 45.66 -15.91 2.24
C ALA A 53 45.22 -15.69 0.78
N LEU A 54 44.80 -14.47 0.43
CA LEU A 54 44.58 -14.04 -0.96
C LEU A 54 45.73 -13.12 -1.43
N GLY A 55 46.02 -13.13 -2.72
CA GLY A 55 46.99 -12.21 -3.32
C GLY A 55 46.53 -10.73 -3.25
N PRO A 56 47.46 -9.75 -3.34
CA PRO A 56 47.13 -8.33 -3.26
C PRO A 56 46.13 -7.88 -4.34
N ASP A 57 46.12 -8.56 -5.48
CA ASP A 57 45.24 -8.32 -6.61
C ASP A 57 43.75 -8.41 -6.22
N ALA A 58 43.37 -9.32 -5.31
CA ALA A 58 41.98 -9.48 -4.89
C ALA A 58 41.46 -8.25 -4.12
N LYS A 59 42.29 -7.72 -3.22
CA LYS A 59 41.96 -6.51 -2.46
C LYS A 59 41.97 -5.27 -3.35
N GLN A 60 42.97 -5.16 -4.23
CA GLN A 60 43.04 -4.07 -5.21
C GLN A 60 41.82 -4.07 -6.16
N TRP A 61 41.40 -5.24 -6.64
CA TRP A 61 40.19 -5.38 -7.43
C TRP A 61 38.94 -4.96 -6.64
N PHE A 62 38.80 -5.44 -5.39
CA PHE A 62 37.66 -5.11 -4.53
C PHE A 62 37.54 -3.61 -4.23
N ASP A 63 38.66 -2.94 -3.98
CA ASP A 63 38.73 -1.52 -3.63
C ASP A 63 38.66 -0.57 -4.86
N SER A 64 38.86 -1.08 -6.09
CA SER A 64 38.75 -0.29 -7.32
C SER A 64 37.31 0.12 -7.65
N ASP A 65 37.13 1.07 -8.56
CA ASP A 65 35.81 1.42 -9.11
C ASP A 65 35.36 0.51 -10.27
N ASP A 66 36.23 -0.35 -10.79
CA ASP A 66 35.92 -1.22 -11.94
C ASP A 66 34.82 -2.23 -11.56
N GLY A 67 33.69 -2.25 -12.27
CA GLY A 67 32.56 -3.15 -11.97
C GLY A 67 31.71 -2.74 -10.76
N LYS A 68 31.85 -1.50 -10.28
CA LYS A 68 30.95 -0.89 -9.28
C LYS A 68 29.51 -0.86 -9.79
N LEU A 69 28.55 -0.90 -8.87
CA LEU A 69 27.13 -0.85 -9.24
C LEU A 69 26.83 0.45 -10.00
N PRO A 70 26.15 0.38 -11.15
CA PRO A 70 25.79 1.55 -11.96
C PRO A 70 24.56 2.29 -11.42
N LYS A 71 24.34 2.23 -10.10
CA LYS A 71 23.17 2.78 -9.43
C LYS A 71 23.46 3.09 -7.98
N CYS A 72 22.64 3.99 -7.43
CA CYS A 72 22.73 4.39 -6.06
C CYS A 72 22.09 3.33 -5.15
N THR A 73 22.78 2.99 -4.06
CA THR A 73 22.26 2.10 -3.02
C THR A 73 21.86 2.85 -1.75
N LYS A 74 21.79 4.20 -1.82
CA LYS A 74 21.47 5.05 -0.68
C LYS A 74 20.01 4.86 -0.30
N ILE A 75 19.83 4.57 0.98
CA ILE A 75 18.55 4.55 1.64
C ILE A 75 18.31 5.95 2.20
N ILE A 76 17.10 6.46 1.99
CA ILE A 76 16.66 7.79 2.35
C ILE A 76 15.68 7.64 3.51
N PHE A 77 16.01 8.24 4.65
CA PHE A 77 15.16 8.29 5.83
C PHE A 77 14.36 9.59 5.87
N LYS A 78 13.42 9.69 6.82
CA LYS A 78 12.52 10.85 6.98
C LYS A 78 13.24 12.21 6.98
N ASP A 79 14.37 12.29 7.66
CA ASP A 79 15.12 13.54 7.83
C ASP A 79 16.15 13.77 6.72
N ASP A 80 16.26 12.85 5.76
CA ASP A 80 17.18 12.98 4.63
C ASP A 80 16.56 13.86 3.53
N LEU A 81 17.36 14.79 3.00
CA LEU A 81 16.99 15.61 1.86
C LEU A 81 16.89 14.74 0.60
N ASN A 82 15.75 14.85 -0.08
CA ASN A 82 15.47 14.13 -1.32
C ASN A 82 14.50 14.90 -2.22
N ASN A 83 14.62 14.66 -3.52
CA ASN A 83 13.92 15.44 -4.55
C ASN A 83 13.23 14.52 -5.55
N ARG A 84 12.24 15.08 -6.24
CA ARG A 84 11.57 14.47 -7.40
C ARG A 84 11.64 15.41 -8.59
N CYS A 85 12.27 14.96 -9.68
CA CYS A 85 12.37 15.73 -10.92
C CYS A 85 11.11 15.51 -11.76
N ILE A 86 10.31 16.57 -11.94
CA ILE A 86 9.03 16.51 -12.67
C ILE A 86 9.25 16.34 -14.17
N ASP A 87 10.35 16.88 -14.70
CA ASP A 87 10.63 16.83 -16.14
C ASP A 87 11.20 15.48 -16.59
N CYS A 88 11.66 14.64 -15.65
CA CYS A 88 12.25 13.33 -15.95
C CYS A 88 11.51 12.15 -15.32
N GLU A 89 10.59 12.37 -14.37
CA GLU A 89 9.92 11.27 -13.67
C GLU A 89 9.08 10.45 -14.64
N ARG A 90 9.22 9.13 -14.58
CA ARG A 90 8.30 8.24 -15.29
C ARG A 90 6.99 8.02 -14.51
N HIS A 91 7.06 8.15 -13.18
CA HIS A 91 5.92 8.02 -12.28
C HIS A 91 6.18 8.79 -10.98
N ASN A 92 5.11 9.10 -10.25
CA ASN A 92 5.19 10.00 -9.07
C ASN A 92 5.90 9.41 -7.84
N GLY A 93 6.37 8.16 -7.95
CA GLY A 93 7.13 7.44 -6.93
C GLY A 93 8.65 7.57 -7.09
N CYS A 94 9.11 8.31 -8.10
CA CYS A 94 10.53 8.56 -8.34
C CYS A 94 11.13 9.42 -7.24
N CYS A 95 12.30 9.03 -6.77
CA CYS A 95 13.00 9.72 -5.71
C CYS A 95 14.51 9.71 -5.99
N ILE A 96 15.15 10.86 -5.87
CA ILE A 96 16.60 10.99 -5.96
C ILE A 96 17.15 11.61 -4.67
N CYS A 97 18.17 11.00 -4.09
CA CYS A 97 18.84 11.56 -2.91
C CYS A 97 19.60 12.84 -3.27
N GLU A 98 19.82 13.70 -2.29
CA GLU A 98 20.53 14.98 -2.48
C GLU A 98 21.87 14.82 -3.21
N ASP A 99 22.71 13.86 -2.79
CA ASP A 99 24.04 13.65 -3.40
C ASP A 99 23.95 13.32 -4.90
N CYS A 100 22.98 12.48 -5.28
CA CYS A 100 22.78 12.13 -6.69
C CYS A 100 22.15 13.28 -7.47
N PHE A 101 21.23 14.01 -6.85
CA PHE A 101 20.53 15.14 -7.45
C PHE A 101 21.53 16.24 -7.85
N LEU A 102 22.39 16.66 -6.92
CA LEU A 102 23.42 17.69 -7.15
C LEU A 102 24.47 17.29 -8.20
N GLN A 103 24.59 16.00 -8.50
CA GLN A 103 25.56 15.44 -9.46
C GLN A 103 24.89 14.95 -10.75
N SER A 104 23.66 15.38 -11.01
CA SER A 104 22.85 14.99 -12.17
C SER A 104 22.27 16.21 -12.88
N GLU A 105 21.82 16.03 -14.13
CA GLU A 105 21.13 17.08 -14.87
C GLU A 105 19.79 17.50 -14.25
N HIS A 106 19.23 16.70 -13.32
CA HIS A 106 17.96 17.02 -12.67
C HIS A 106 17.98 18.33 -11.88
N VAL A 107 19.16 18.81 -11.47
CA VAL A 107 19.30 20.12 -10.80
C VAL A 107 18.91 21.30 -11.69
N ASN A 108 18.97 21.11 -13.02
CA ASN A 108 18.63 22.11 -14.03
C ASN A 108 17.16 22.03 -14.49
N HIS A 109 16.37 21.12 -13.92
CA HIS A 109 14.98 20.85 -14.29
C HIS A 109 14.01 21.36 -13.23
N SER A 110 12.71 21.28 -13.51
CA SER A 110 11.66 21.47 -12.51
C SER A 110 11.66 20.29 -11.53
N TYR A 111 11.76 20.57 -10.24
CA TYR A 111 11.75 19.55 -9.19
C TYR A 111 10.96 20.01 -7.96
N ILE A 112 10.55 19.03 -7.15
CA ILE A 112 9.86 19.27 -5.89
C ILE A 112 10.63 18.54 -4.77
N PRO A 113 10.98 19.22 -3.66
CA PRO A 113 11.47 18.55 -2.46
C PRO A 113 10.41 17.60 -1.91
N LEU A 114 10.82 16.39 -1.58
CA LEU A 114 9.90 15.38 -1.07
C LEU A 114 9.96 15.35 0.46
N GLU A 115 8.83 15.66 1.10
CA GLU A 115 8.66 15.41 2.53
C GLU A 115 8.19 13.97 2.74
N LEU A 116 9.10 13.13 3.23
CA LEU A 116 8.75 11.77 3.63
C LEU A 116 7.97 11.83 4.95
N SER A 117 6.64 11.79 4.86
CA SER A 117 5.77 11.80 6.05
C SER A 117 6.11 10.67 7.04
N PHE A 118 6.48 9.48 6.54
CA PHE A 118 6.95 8.35 7.33
C PHE A 118 7.84 7.42 6.49
N GLY A 119 8.81 6.75 7.12
CA GLY A 119 9.44 5.55 6.56
C GLY A 119 10.85 5.69 5.97
N MET A 120 11.16 4.72 5.10
CA MET A 120 12.41 4.54 4.38
C MET A 120 12.11 4.63 2.87
N ASN A 121 13.00 5.19 2.07
CA ASN A 121 12.92 5.22 0.60
C ASN A 121 14.28 4.84 0.00
N THR A 122 14.35 4.57 -1.30
CA THR A 122 15.63 4.31 -2.00
C THR A 122 15.83 5.33 -3.11
N CYS A 123 17.08 5.75 -3.30
CA CYS A 123 17.43 6.57 -4.46
C CYS A 123 17.26 5.77 -5.76
N ASP A 124 16.59 6.35 -6.75
CA ASP A 124 16.31 5.75 -8.05
C ASP A 124 17.37 6.10 -9.11
N CYS A 125 18.49 6.71 -8.70
CA CYS A 125 19.62 6.99 -9.58
C CYS A 125 20.23 5.67 -10.09
N GLY A 126 20.34 5.53 -11.41
CA GLY A 126 20.75 4.33 -12.13
C GLY A 126 19.61 3.39 -12.51
N GLU A 127 18.36 3.67 -12.09
CA GLU A 127 17.20 2.83 -12.41
C GLU A 127 16.46 3.37 -13.65
N LEU A 128 16.66 2.71 -14.79
CA LEU A 128 16.11 3.11 -16.09
C LEU A 128 14.58 3.15 -16.13
N GLU A 129 13.91 2.29 -15.36
CA GLU A 129 12.44 2.26 -15.32
C GLU A 129 11.84 3.36 -14.45
N SER A 130 12.66 4.12 -13.70
CA SER A 130 12.19 5.25 -12.91
C SER A 130 12.26 6.58 -13.67
N TRP A 131 13.04 6.72 -14.74
CA TRP A 131 13.23 8.01 -15.41
C TRP A 131 12.97 7.92 -16.92
N GLU A 132 12.30 8.92 -17.49
CA GLU A 132 12.15 9.03 -18.95
C GLU A 132 13.50 9.35 -19.63
N GLN A 133 14.35 10.10 -18.94
CA GLN A 133 15.69 10.51 -19.40
C GLN A 133 16.61 10.81 -18.22
N GLN A 134 17.93 10.83 -18.47
CA GLN A 134 18.96 11.20 -17.48
C GLN A 134 18.91 10.36 -16.20
N SER A 135 18.71 9.04 -16.33
CA SER A 135 18.48 8.14 -15.18
C SER A 135 19.64 8.03 -14.20
N THR A 136 20.85 8.47 -14.57
CA THR A 136 22.10 8.19 -13.84
C THR A 136 22.90 9.47 -13.63
N CYS A 137 23.37 9.70 -12.40
CA CYS A 137 24.25 10.83 -12.07
C CYS A 137 25.72 10.52 -12.40
N SER A 138 26.57 11.54 -12.38
CA SER A 138 28.01 11.39 -12.68
C SER A 138 28.73 10.41 -11.74
N LEU A 139 28.25 10.21 -10.51
CA LEU A 139 28.83 9.28 -9.53
C LEU A 139 28.53 7.80 -9.82
N HIS A 140 27.46 7.52 -10.58
CA HIS A 140 26.98 6.16 -10.86
C HIS A 140 27.05 5.82 -12.35
N GLN A 141 27.62 6.70 -13.16
CA GLN A 141 27.79 6.50 -14.60
C GLN A 141 28.72 5.31 -14.85
N LYS A 142 28.31 4.40 -15.75
CA LYS A 142 29.13 3.25 -16.13
C LYS A 142 30.40 3.73 -16.83
N THR A 143 31.56 3.31 -16.33
CA THR A 143 32.81 3.37 -17.09
C THR A 143 32.84 2.23 -18.11
N GLU A 144 33.10 2.52 -19.40
CA GLU A 144 33.12 1.55 -20.51
C GLU A 144 34.22 0.45 -20.43
N ARG A 145 34.86 0.27 -19.27
CA ARG A 145 35.88 -0.75 -19.08
C ARG A 145 35.22 -2.13 -19.01
N SER A 146 35.76 -3.09 -19.78
CA SER A 146 35.38 -4.49 -19.70
C SER A 146 35.42 -5.00 -18.26
N GLU A 147 34.31 -5.55 -17.78
CA GLU A 147 34.17 -6.06 -16.40
C GLU A 147 35.26 -7.08 -16.12
N ILE A 148 36.23 -6.69 -15.28
CA ILE A 148 37.29 -7.60 -14.82
C ILE A 148 36.63 -8.61 -13.90
N GLN A 149 36.63 -9.87 -14.33
CA GLN A 149 36.03 -10.98 -13.60
C GLN A 149 36.73 -11.17 -12.24
N ALA A 150 35.95 -11.30 -11.17
CA ALA A 150 36.52 -11.45 -9.84
C ALA A 150 37.41 -12.72 -9.72
N PRO A 151 38.51 -12.69 -8.94
CA PRO A 151 39.32 -13.87 -8.70
C PRO A 151 38.47 -15.02 -8.14
N ARG A 152 38.55 -16.20 -8.75
CA ARG A 152 37.71 -17.36 -8.38
C ARG A 152 37.85 -17.74 -6.91
N GLU A 153 39.08 -17.69 -6.38
CA GLU A 153 39.37 -18.01 -4.98
C GLU A 153 38.70 -17.01 -4.02
N PHE A 154 38.73 -15.72 -4.36
CA PHE A 154 38.03 -14.68 -3.60
C PHE A 154 36.52 -14.91 -3.61
N LEU A 155 35.91 -15.13 -4.79
CA LEU A 155 34.47 -15.40 -4.90
C LEU A 155 34.06 -16.63 -4.10
N SER A 156 34.84 -17.72 -4.17
CA SER A 156 34.55 -18.94 -3.42
C SER A 156 34.60 -18.69 -1.92
N LYS A 157 35.64 -18.00 -1.43
CA LYS A 157 35.80 -17.69 -0.01
C LYS A 157 34.70 -16.75 0.48
N LEU A 158 34.43 -15.68 -0.25
CA LEU A 158 33.35 -14.74 0.05
C LEU A 158 31.98 -15.46 0.10
N SER A 159 31.68 -16.31 -0.88
CA SER A 159 30.42 -17.05 -0.93
C SER A 159 30.25 -17.93 0.30
N CYS A 160 31.30 -18.62 0.73
CA CYS A 160 31.28 -19.41 1.96
C CYS A 160 31.06 -18.55 3.21
N ILE A 161 31.75 -17.42 3.33
CA ILE A 161 31.60 -16.49 4.46
C ILE A 161 30.18 -15.94 4.54
N VAL A 162 29.67 -15.38 3.42
CA VAL A 162 28.33 -14.80 3.34
C VAL A 162 27.26 -15.86 3.59
N LYS A 163 27.41 -17.06 3.01
CA LYS A 163 26.52 -18.19 3.27
C LYS A 163 26.46 -18.52 4.76
N TYR A 164 27.61 -18.59 5.44
CA TYR A 164 27.62 -18.91 6.87
C TYR A 164 27.03 -17.77 7.72
N PHE A 165 27.27 -16.51 7.36
CA PHE A 165 26.58 -15.37 8.00
C PHE A 165 25.06 -15.48 7.83
N CYS A 166 24.58 -15.85 6.64
CA CYS A 166 23.16 -16.08 6.40
C CYS A 166 22.61 -17.22 7.25
N GLU A 167 23.33 -18.34 7.39
CA GLU A 167 22.92 -19.47 8.25
C GLU A 167 22.86 -19.10 9.75
N LEU A 168 23.71 -18.18 10.22
CA LEU A 168 23.64 -17.64 11.58
C LEU A 168 22.45 -16.70 11.77
N LEU A 169 22.24 -15.77 10.82
CA LEU A 169 21.09 -14.86 10.83
C LEU A 169 19.77 -15.63 10.75
N GLU A 170 19.72 -16.72 10.01
CA GLU A 170 18.55 -17.59 9.89
C GLU A 170 18.18 -18.17 11.26
N LYS A 171 19.16 -18.70 12.01
CA LYS A 171 18.94 -19.23 13.37
C LYS A 171 18.50 -18.15 14.35
N ILE A 172 18.92 -16.89 14.15
CA ILE A 172 18.47 -15.75 14.95
C ILE A 172 17.00 -15.41 14.65
N CYS A 173 16.57 -15.55 13.39
CA CYS A 173 15.19 -15.27 12.98
C CYS A 173 14.18 -16.33 13.45
N ILE A 174 14.63 -17.52 13.86
CA ILE A 174 13.73 -18.59 14.33
C ILE A 174 13.18 -18.26 15.72
N GLN A 175 11.84 -18.32 15.85
CA GLN A 175 11.14 -18.06 17.11
C GLN A 175 11.56 -19.00 18.26
N ASN A 176 11.91 -20.25 17.95
CA ASN A 176 12.42 -21.19 18.94
C ASN A 176 13.86 -20.85 19.34
N HIS A 177 14.01 -20.20 20.49
CA HIS A 177 15.31 -19.74 21.02
C HIS A 177 16.35 -20.87 21.17
N THR A 178 15.92 -22.12 21.36
CA THR A 178 16.82 -23.26 21.56
C THR A 178 17.68 -23.58 20.34
N VAL A 179 17.26 -23.20 19.13
CA VAL A 179 18.02 -23.47 17.90
C VAL A 179 19.33 -22.68 17.89
N LEU A 180 19.26 -21.37 18.14
CA LEU A 180 20.45 -20.54 18.24
C LEU A 180 21.28 -20.89 19.48
N ASP A 181 20.63 -21.13 20.62
CA ASP A 181 21.35 -21.41 21.87
C ASP A 181 22.20 -22.68 21.76
N LYS A 182 21.68 -23.74 21.13
CA LYS A 182 22.44 -24.97 20.84
C LYS A 182 23.61 -24.74 19.89
N GLU A 183 23.44 -23.88 18.89
CA GLU A 183 24.53 -23.54 17.97
C GLU A 183 25.63 -22.75 18.69
N ILE A 184 25.26 -21.78 19.54
CA ILE A 184 26.22 -21.05 20.38
C ILE A 184 26.98 -22.02 21.30
N GLU A 185 26.28 -22.95 21.96
CA GLU A 185 26.90 -23.97 22.81
C GLU A 185 27.88 -24.84 22.04
N ARG A 186 27.53 -25.26 20.81
CA ARG A 186 28.43 -25.99 19.90
C ARG A 186 29.68 -25.16 19.59
N MET A 187 29.52 -23.89 19.22
CA MET A 187 30.62 -22.99 18.89
C MET A 187 31.56 -22.79 20.08
N ILE A 188 31.02 -22.57 21.29
CA ILE A 188 31.82 -22.43 22.52
C ILE A 188 32.58 -23.72 22.83
N ALA A 189 31.91 -24.88 22.74
CA ALA A 189 32.55 -26.17 23.01
C ALA A 189 33.70 -26.45 22.04
N TRP A 190 33.49 -26.20 20.75
CA TRP A 190 34.53 -26.32 19.71
C TRP A 190 35.69 -25.35 19.97
N TYR A 191 35.39 -24.10 20.33
CA TYR A 191 36.40 -23.08 20.64
C TYR A 191 37.31 -23.52 21.80
N ILE A 192 36.71 -24.00 22.90
CA ILE A 192 37.46 -24.47 24.08
C ILE A 192 38.40 -25.62 23.71
N GLN A 193 37.91 -26.57 22.90
CA GLN A 193 38.69 -27.74 22.48
C GLN A 193 39.88 -27.37 21.58
N ASN A 194 39.70 -26.43 20.65
CA ASN A 194 40.70 -26.14 19.61
C ASN A 194 41.62 -24.94 19.92
N GLN A 195 41.11 -23.91 20.59
CA GLN A 195 41.85 -22.68 20.92
C GLN A 195 42.40 -22.68 22.35
N GLY A 196 41.77 -23.40 23.28
CA GLY A 196 42.29 -23.56 24.65
C GLY A 196 43.74 -24.06 24.66
N ALA A 197 44.10 -25.00 23.77
CA ALA A 197 45.46 -25.51 23.64
C ALA A 197 46.47 -24.54 22.99
N LYS A 198 46.00 -23.55 22.21
CA LYS A 198 46.85 -22.53 21.58
C LYS A 198 47.12 -21.35 22.52
N MET A 199 46.08 -20.82 23.18
CA MET A 199 46.25 -19.71 24.16
C MET A 199 47.08 -20.13 25.38
N VAL A 200 46.96 -21.38 25.85
CA VAL A 200 47.81 -21.95 26.91
C VAL A 200 49.30 -21.95 26.52
N LYS A 201 49.64 -21.92 25.23
CA LYS A 201 51.04 -21.80 24.77
C LYS A 201 51.55 -20.36 24.71
N THR A 202 50.67 -19.37 24.57
CA THR A 202 51.03 -17.94 24.44
C THR A 202 51.03 -17.21 25.77
N PHE A 203 50.19 -17.62 26.73
CA PHE A 203 50.22 -17.11 28.10
C PHE A 203 51.30 -17.82 28.91
N VAL A 204 52.11 -17.05 29.65
CA VAL A 204 53.20 -17.56 30.50
C VAL A 204 52.67 -18.38 31.69
N ASP A 205 51.36 -18.32 31.96
CA ASP A 205 50.69 -18.96 33.09
C ASP A 205 49.37 -19.63 32.62
N GLY A 206 49.44 -20.93 32.36
CA GLY A 206 48.31 -21.71 31.82
C GLY A 206 47.10 -21.81 32.76
N GLN A 207 47.30 -21.66 34.08
CA GLN A 207 46.22 -21.71 35.07
C GLN A 207 45.32 -20.47 34.96
N LYS A 208 45.93 -19.27 34.89
CA LYS A 208 45.18 -18.00 34.75
C LYS A 208 44.36 -17.90 33.47
N CYS A 209 44.87 -18.49 32.38
CA CYS A 209 44.16 -18.52 31.11
C CYS A 209 42.88 -19.37 31.19
N MET A 210 42.97 -20.54 31.82
CA MET A 210 41.82 -21.43 32.02
C MET A 210 40.80 -20.81 32.98
N ASP A 211 41.25 -20.22 34.09
CA ASP A 211 40.39 -19.55 35.07
C ASP A 211 39.63 -18.36 34.45
N TRP A 212 40.30 -17.56 33.60
CA TRP A 212 39.66 -16.47 32.86
C TRP A 212 38.60 -16.99 31.89
N MET A 213 38.94 -18.02 31.10
CA MET A 213 38.03 -18.57 30.10
C MET A 213 36.81 -19.23 30.73
N GLU A 214 36.99 -20.00 31.81
CA GLU A 214 35.89 -20.60 32.57
C GLU A 214 34.96 -19.53 33.16
N SER A 215 35.53 -18.46 33.71
CA SER A 215 34.76 -17.30 34.20
C SER A 215 33.99 -16.61 33.07
N ALA A 216 34.61 -16.39 31.91
CA ALA A 216 33.98 -15.79 30.74
C ALA A 216 32.80 -16.63 30.22
N VAL A 217 32.98 -17.94 30.09
CA VAL A 217 31.92 -18.89 29.68
C VAL A 217 30.79 -18.93 30.70
N LYS A 218 31.11 -18.93 32.00
CA LYS A 218 30.10 -18.84 33.06
C LYS A 218 29.30 -17.55 32.95
N ASN A 219 29.95 -16.43 32.66
CA ASN A 219 29.29 -15.15 32.46
C ASN A 219 28.41 -15.12 31.20
N ALA A 220 28.86 -15.72 30.09
CA ALA A 220 28.10 -15.84 28.85
C ALA A 220 26.81 -16.69 29.02
N ASN A 221 26.81 -17.63 29.97
CA ASN A 221 25.66 -18.46 30.31
C ASN A 221 24.74 -17.87 31.39
N LYS A 222 25.09 -16.70 31.95
CA LYS A 222 24.17 -15.97 32.83
C LYS A 222 22.96 -15.46 32.04
N LEU A 223 21.93 -15.06 32.77
CA LEU A 223 20.66 -14.64 32.22
C LEU A 223 20.52 -13.12 32.17
N CYS A 224 19.73 -12.69 31.21
CA CYS A 224 19.28 -11.33 31.00
C CYS A 224 17.75 -11.31 30.95
N LEU A 225 17.15 -10.25 31.47
CA LEU A 225 15.73 -9.96 31.29
C LEU A 225 15.60 -8.84 30.28
N LEU A 226 14.94 -9.12 29.16
CA LEU A 226 14.65 -8.14 28.13
C LEU A 226 13.17 -7.78 28.15
N ILE A 227 12.89 -6.52 27.84
CA ILE A 227 11.56 -6.02 27.50
C ILE A 227 11.59 -5.77 25.99
N GLN A 228 10.74 -6.45 25.21
CA GLN A 228 10.71 -6.34 23.76
C GLN A 228 9.40 -5.72 23.29
N ASP A 229 9.50 -4.86 22.28
CA ASP A 229 8.36 -4.36 21.53
C ASP A 229 7.99 -5.37 20.42
N GLU A 230 6.77 -5.92 20.46
CA GLU A 230 6.21 -6.79 19.40
C GLU A 230 5.73 -6.00 18.15
N GLY A 231 5.99 -4.68 18.08
CA GLY A 231 5.77 -3.81 16.92
C GLY A 231 4.39 -3.14 16.85
N VAL A 232 4.18 -2.17 15.97
CA VAL A 232 4.44 -0.74 16.22
C VAL A 232 3.14 0.07 16.07
N HIS A 233 2.81 0.90 17.08
CA HIS A 233 1.73 1.89 16.98
C HIS A 233 2.32 3.30 17.03
N ASP A 234 1.70 4.21 16.30
CA ASP A 234 2.13 5.61 16.24
C ASP A 234 2.03 6.25 17.64
N ARG A 235 3.15 6.81 18.11
CA ARG A 235 3.33 7.43 19.44
C ARG A 235 2.98 6.53 20.64
N ARG A 236 3.81 5.52 20.92
CA ARG A 236 3.82 4.92 22.26
C ARG A 236 4.57 5.83 23.22
N ASN A 237 3.87 6.25 24.26
CA ASN A 237 4.52 6.82 25.42
C ASN A 237 4.86 5.65 26.36
N TYR A 238 6.09 5.15 26.30
CA TYR A 238 6.55 4.11 27.22
C TYR A 238 6.83 4.68 28.62
N SER A 239 6.64 6.00 28.86
CA SER A 239 6.92 6.64 30.15
C SER A 239 6.26 5.92 31.34
N GLU A 240 5.04 5.40 31.15
CA GLU A 240 4.28 4.70 32.19
C GLU A 240 4.81 3.27 32.45
N CYS A 241 5.57 2.68 31.51
CA CYS A 241 6.21 1.37 31.66
C CYS A 241 7.57 1.45 32.38
N TRP A 242 8.17 2.64 32.43
CA TRP A 242 9.56 2.78 32.85
C TRP A 242 9.75 2.86 34.36
N GLU A 243 8.78 3.27 35.17
CA GLU A 243 8.98 3.38 36.63
C GLU A 243 9.46 2.06 37.26
N ILE A 244 8.81 0.93 36.91
CA ILE A 244 9.20 -0.41 37.39
C ILE A 244 10.54 -0.86 36.78
N ALA A 245 10.76 -0.54 35.50
CA ALA A 245 12.00 -0.91 34.82
C ALA A 245 13.20 -0.06 35.26
N GLU A 246 13.01 1.20 35.65
CA GLU A 246 14.00 2.10 36.25
C GLU A 246 14.41 1.58 37.63
N ASP A 247 13.43 1.20 38.46
CA ASP A 247 13.67 0.62 39.78
C ASP A 247 14.53 -0.67 39.69
N ILE A 248 14.30 -1.49 38.64
CA ILE A 248 15.04 -2.73 38.40
C ILE A 248 16.43 -2.45 37.78
N SER A 249 16.49 -1.66 36.71
CA SER A 249 17.71 -1.43 35.91
C SER A 249 18.70 -0.45 36.55
N ARG A 250 18.20 0.45 37.41
CA ARG A 250 18.93 1.61 37.95
C ARG A 250 19.40 2.60 36.87
N GLU A 251 18.81 2.54 35.67
CA GLU A 251 19.04 3.48 34.56
C GLU A 251 17.87 4.48 34.46
N HIS A 252 18.09 5.64 33.82
CA HIS A 252 17.06 6.67 33.66
C HIS A 252 16.13 6.38 32.47
N SER A 253 14.84 6.72 32.56
CA SER A 253 13.82 6.50 31.51
C SER A 253 14.18 7.13 30.17
N GLY A 254 14.94 8.22 30.15
CA GLY A 254 15.43 8.82 28.90
C GLY A 254 16.27 7.84 28.08
N ASP A 255 17.19 7.12 28.75
CA ASP A 255 18.10 6.17 28.12
C ASP A 255 17.38 4.89 27.69
N LEU A 256 16.45 4.39 28.52
CA LEU A 256 15.62 3.22 28.21
C LEU A 256 14.70 3.48 27.01
N ASN A 257 14.14 4.69 26.90
CA ASN A 257 13.34 5.08 25.73
C ASN A 257 14.16 5.11 24.45
N LEU A 258 15.38 5.66 24.50
CA LEU A 258 16.30 5.67 23.36
C LEU A 258 16.67 4.25 22.95
N GLU A 259 17.01 3.38 23.91
CA GLU A 259 17.32 1.98 23.60
C GLU A 259 16.10 1.24 22.99
N MET A 260 14.91 1.43 23.56
CA MET A 260 13.67 0.86 23.01
C MET A 260 13.40 1.37 21.59
N HIS A 261 13.59 2.66 21.34
CA HIS A 261 13.38 3.25 20.01
C HIS A 261 14.38 2.72 18.97
N ASP A 262 15.66 2.66 19.32
CA ASP A 262 16.74 2.29 18.39
C ASP A 262 16.83 0.77 18.16
N ASN A 263 16.56 -0.02 19.20
CA ASN A 263 16.70 -1.47 19.18
C ASN A 263 15.36 -2.19 19.01
N GLY A 264 14.25 -1.65 19.52
CA GLY A 264 12.98 -2.38 19.68
C GLY A 264 12.96 -3.31 20.89
N TYR A 265 13.97 -3.22 21.77
CA TYR A 265 14.03 -3.94 23.04
C TYR A 265 14.98 -3.22 24.01
N VAL A 266 14.83 -3.51 25.30
CA VAL A 266 15.64 -2.96 26.40
C VAL A 266 16.09 -4.08 27.32
N CYS A 267 17.33 -4.04 27.78
CA CYS A 267 17.86 -5.01 28.74
C CYS A 267 17.80 -4.47 30.18
N VAL A 268 16.79 -4.88 30.94
CA VAL A 268 16.57 -4.36 32.31
C VAL A 268 17.37 -5.09 33.38
N ILE A 269 17.70 -6.36 33.17
CA ILE A 269 18.63 -7.11 34.04
C ILE A 269 19.70 -7.72 33.17
N TYR A 270 20.97 -7.52 33.56
CA TYR A 270 22.13 -8.04 32.86
C TYR A 270 22.96 -8.95 33.76
N ARG A 271 23.35 -10.13 33.25
CA ARG A 271 24.26 -11.08 33.91
C ARG A 271 23.82 -11.49 35.32
N SER A 272 22.57 -11.91 35.45
CA SER A 272 22.01 -12.43 36.71
C SER A 272 21.65 -13.92 36.65
N GLY A 273 21.18 -14.47 37.78
CA GLY A 273 20.63 -15.81 37.94
C GLY A 273 19.13 -15.87 37.64
N LEU A 274 18.62 -17.11 37.56
CA LEU A 274 17.23 -17.37 37.16
C LEU A 274 16.21 -16.75 38.11
N ASP A 275 16.42 -16.87 39.42
CA ASP A 275 15.46 -16.39 40.42
C ASP A 275 15.26 -14.88 40.35
N GLU A 276 16.34 -14.10 40.19
CA GLU A 276 16.25 -12.63 40.07
C GLU A 276 15.53 -12.23 38.78
N CYS A 277 15.89 -12.83 37.64
CA CYS A 277 15.21 -12.58 36.37
C CYS A 277 13.73 -12.98 36.40
N GLN A 278 13.39 -14.10 37.03
CA GLN A 278 12.02 -14.61 37.12
C GLN A 278 11.16 -13.73 38.04
N ASN A 279 11.69 -13.33 39.20
CA ASN A 279 10.99 -12.42 40.11
C ASN A 279 10.71 -11.06 39.45
N ALA A 280 11.70 -10.50 38.75
CA ALA A 280 11.53 -9.25 38.02
C ALA A 280 10.56 -9.38 36.83
N LYS A 281 10.63 -10.50 36.10
CA LYS A 281 9.67 -10.82 35.04
C LYS A 281 8.23 -10.87 35.57
N GLU A 282 8.00 -11.56 36.68
CA GLU A 282 6.67 -11.62 37.29
C GLU A 282 6.16 -10.25 37.75
N LEU A 283 7.05 -9.37 38.25
CA LEU A 283 6.70 -8.01 38.62
C LEU A 283 6.24 -7.20 37.40
N ILE A 284 6.98 -7.30 36.29
CA ILE A 284 6.67 -6.64 35.02
C ILE A 284 5.35 -7.17 34.44
N ASP A 285 5.19 -8.50 34.39
CA ASP A 285 4.03 -9.17 33.79
C ASP A 285 2.73 -8.96 34.60
N LYS A 286 2.83 -8.80 35.94
CA LYS A 286 1.67 -8.53 36.82
C LYS A 286 1.25 -7.05 36.81
N SER A 287 2.03 -6.16 36.22
CA SER A 287 1.74 -4.72 36.24
C SER A 287 0.56 -4.41 35.30
N ALA A 288 -0.56 -3.93 35.86
CA ALA A 288 -1.74 -3.53 35.08
C ALA A 288 -1.47 -2.35 34.13
N PHE A 289 -0.39 -1.60 34.38
CA PHE A 289 0.04 -0.44 33.59
C PHE A 289 0.57 -0.80 32.20
N MET A 290 1.04 -2.04 32.00
CA MET A 290 1.46 -2.57 30.69
C MET A 290 0.28 -2.87 29.73
N ILE A 291 -0.96 -2.63 30.15
CA ILE A 291 -2.20 -2.91 29.40
C ILE A 291 -2.90 -1.62 28.93
N ALA A 292 -2.41 -0.43 29.32
CA ALA A 292 -3.01 0.82 28.86
C ALA A 292 -2.83 0.97 27.32
N LYS A 293 -3.96 0.86 26.59
CA LYS A 293 -4.11 0.77 25.12
C LYS A 293 -4.00 -0.63 24.48
N GLY A 294 -4.08 -1.71 25.25
CA GLY A 294 -4.39 -3.04 24.71
C GLY A 294 -3.27 -3.78 23.96
N VAL A 295 -1.99 -3.43 24.17
CA VAL A 295 -0.86 -4.17 23.59
C VAL A 295 0.06 -4.68 24.71
N PRO A 296 0.24 -6.01 24.84
CA PRO A 296 1.12 -6.57 25.85
C PRO A 296 2.59 -6.34 25.46
N VAL A 297 3.32 -5.58 26.28
CA VAL A 297 4.79 -5.56 26.18
C VAL A 297 5.30 -6.90 26.73
N LYS A 298 6.12 -7.60 25.93
CA LYS A 298 6.58 -8.94 26.29
C LYS A 298 7.93 -8.88 26.97
N SER A 299 8.01 -9.43 28.18
CA SER A 299 9.29 -9.66 28.84
C SER A 299 9.81 -11.06 28.52
N CYS A 300 11.09 -11.19 28.18
CA CYS A 300 11.72 -12.47 27.87
C CYS A 300 13.06 -12.64 28.58
N ILE A 301 13.32 -13.86 29.06
CA ILE A 301 14.59 -14.22 29.69
C ILE A 301 15.46 -14.89 28.64
N VAL A 302 16.68 -14.37 28.45
CA VAL A 302 17.64 -14.88 27.47
C VAL A 302 19.02 -15.05 28.11
N LYS A 303 19.88 -15.89 27.52
CA LYS A 303 21.29 -15.94 27.92
C LYS A 303 22.03 -14.69 27.46
N VAL A 304 23.08 -14.30 28.17
CA VAL A 304 24.00 -13.22 27.78
C VAL A 304 24.59 -13.50 26.39
N SER A 305 24.92 -14.75 26.09
CA SER A 305 25.38 -15.16 24.77
C SER A 305 24.35 -14.88 23.67
N ARG A 306 23.05 -15.10 23.93
CA ARG A 306 21.99 -14.75 22.98
C ARG A 306 21.90 -13.25 22.76
N LEU A 307 21.95 -12.44 23.83
CA LEU A 307 21.98 -10.98 23.73
C LEU A 307 23.18 -10.48 22.89
N TYR A 308 24.35 -11.09 23.07
CA TYR A 308 25.53 -10.81 22.26
C TYR A 308 25.30 -11.12 20.77
N PHE A 309 24.66 -12.25 20.43
CA PHE A 309 24.33 -12.58 19.04
C PHE A 309 23.26 -11.63 18.45
N MET A 310 22.29 -11.17 19.25
CA MET A 310 21.33 -10.14 18.84
C MET A 310 22.04 -8.84 18.43
N LYS A 311 23.05 -8.39 19.21
CA LYS A 311 23.86 -7.20 18.87
C LYS A 311 24.84 -7.47 17.72
N THR A 312 25.37 -8.69 17.61
CA THR A 312 26.30 -9.10 16.55
C THR A 312 25.62 -9.20 15.19
N ALA A 313 24.31 -9.51 15.14
CA ALA A 313 23.54 -9.53 13.90
C ALA A 313 23.64 -8.20 13.11
N THR A 314 23.67 -7.06 13.81
CA THR A 314 23.85 -5.73 13.20
C THR A 314 25.22 -5.57 12.53
N ILE A 315 26.26 -6.22 13.06
CA ILE A 315 27.59 -6.26 12.44
C ILE A 315 27.59 -7.18 11.22
N LEU A 316 27.04 -8.39 11.34
CA LEU A 316 26.98 -9.37 10.24
C LEU A 316 26.22 -8.84 9.04
N THR A 317 25.02 -8.28 9.25
CA THR A 317 24.23 -7.62 8.20
C THR A 317 24.98 -6.45 7.56
N GLY A 318 25.73 -5.68 8.37
CA GLY A 318 26.62 -4.61 7.89
C GLY A 318 27.75 -5.13 6.99
N LEU A 319 28.39 -6.24 7.36
CA LEU A 319 29.45 -6.87 6.58
C LEU A 319 28.93 -7.44 5.26
N ILE A 320 27.80 -8.16 5.29
CA ILE A 320 27.12 -8.67 4.08
C ILE A 320 26.90 -7.52 3.09
N ASN A 321 26.31 -6.42 3.56
CA ASN A 321 26.07 -5.23 2.75
C ASN A 321 27.38 -4.64 2.18
N SER A 322 28.40 -4.45 3.01
CA SER A 322 29.67 -3.87 2.56
C SER A 322 30.44 -4.77 1.61
N PHE A 323 30.31 -6.09 1.71
CA PHE A 323 30.98 -7.03 0.82
C PHE A 323 30.25 -7.15 -0.51
N CYS A 324 28.92 -7.29 -0.47
CA CYS A 324 28.14 -7.66 -1.65
C CYS A 324 27.71 -6.45 -2.51
N LEU A 325 27.64 -5.23 -1.95
CA LEU A 325 27.27 -4.03 -2.71
C LEU A 325 28.44 -3.23 -3.28
N LYS A 326 29.67 -3.75 -3.23
CA LYS A 326 30.81 -3.07 -3.85
C LYS A 326 30.84 -3.22 -5.36
N LYS A 327 30.38 -4.37 -5.86
CA LYS A 327 30.44 -4.75 -7.28
C LYS A 327 29.17 -5.46 -7.71
N THR A 328 28.75 -5.28 -8.96
CA THR A 328 27.52 -5.88 -9.50
C THR A 328 27.53 -7.40 -9.37
N GLN A 329 28.65 -8.05 -9.72
CA GLN A 329 28.83 -9.50 -9.63
C GLN A 329 28.62 -10.06 -8.20
N LEU A 330 28.96 -9.29 -7.17
CA LEU A 330 28.84 -9.73 -5.78
C LEU A 330 27.39 -9.63 -5.27
N GLY A 331 26.58 -8.74 -5.86
CA GLY A 331 25.14 -8.68 -5.64
C GLY A 331 24.43 -9.95 -6.13
N ASP A 332 24.82 -10.48 -7.30
CA ASP A 332 24.27 -11.74 -7.82
C ASP A 332 24.57 -12.93 -6.89
N VAL A 333 25.79 -12.99 -6.36
CA VAL A 333 26.19 -14.01 -5.38
C VAL A 333 25.32 -13.93 -4.13
N LEU A 334 25.06 -12.72 -3.63
CA LEU A 334 24.18 -12.51 -2.48
C LEU A 334 22.76 -13.03 -2.75
N SER A 335 22.18 -12.71 -3.90
CA SER A 335 20.85 -13.18 -4.30
C SER A 335 20.77 -14.71 -4.34
N GLU A 336 21.75 -15.38 -4.97
CA GLU A 336 21.80 -16.84 -5.02
C GLU A 336 21.90 -17.46 -3.62
N ILE A 337 22.73 -16.90 -2.74
CA ILE A 337 22.91 -17.42 -1.38
C ILE A 337 21.62 -17.31 -0.57
N ILE A 338 21.00 -16.13 -0.55
CA ILE A 338 19.83 -15.84 0.27
C ILE A 338 18.60 -16.63 -0.18
N PHE A 339 18.36 -16.73 -1.48
CA PHE A 339 17.11 -17.30 -2.01
C PHE A 339 17.21 -18.76 -2.47
N LYS A 340 18.42 -19.29 -2.72
CA LYS A 340 18.59 -20.66 -3.25
C LYS A 340 19.48 -21.56 -2.40
N GLN A 341 20.53 -21.03 -1.78
CA GLN A 341 21.49 -21.85 -1.03
C GLN A 341 21.22 -21.90 0.49
N THR A 342 20.39 -20.99 0.99
CA THR A 342 19.98 -20.89 2.40
C THR A 342 18.47 -20.70 2.50
N SER A 343 17.90 -20.91 3.69
CA SER A 343 16.48 -20.68 3.99
C SER A 343 16.27 -19.36 4.73
N LEU A 344 17.25 -18.45 4.69
CA LEU A 344 17.19 -17.18 5.42
C LEU A 344 15.99 -16.33 5.01
N ALA A 345 15.73 -16.20 3.71
CA ALA A 345 14.64 -15.36 3.21
C ALA A 345 13.26 -15.91 3.64
N ASP A 346 13.01 -17.21 3.43
CA ASP A 346 11.80 -17.88 3.89
C ASP A 346 11.64 -17.78 5.41
N THR A 347 12.69 -18.09 6.17
CA THR A 347 12.67 -18.05 7.63
C THR A 347 12.39 -16.63 8.13
N TYR A 348 12.99 -15.61 7.52
CA TYR A 348 12.73 -14.22 7.86
C TYR A 348 11.25 -13.88 7.63
N VAL A 349 10.71 -14.13 6.43
CA VAL A 349 9.31 -13.82 6.08
C VAL A 349 8.33 -14.50 7.03
N LEU A 350 8.57 -15.77 7.38
CA LEU A 350 7.71 -16.53 8.29
C LEU A 350 7.72 -15.98 9.73
N ASN A 351 8.83 -15.39 10.17
CA ASN A 351 9.04 -15.00 11.58
C ASN A 351 9.13 -13.49 11.81
N GLU A 352 9.09 -12.66 10.76
CA GLU A 352 9.33 -11.22 10.80
C GLU A 352 8.57 -10.49 11.92
N HIS A 353 7.29 -10.83 12.09
CA HIS A 353 6.39 -10.28 13.11
C HIS A 353 6.78 -10.57 14.57
N THR A 354 7.74 -11.47 14.80
CA THR A 354 8.26 -11.80 16.14
C THR A 354 9.64 -11.18 16.40
N LEU A 355 10.25 -10.58 15.38
CA LEU A 355 11.58 -9.99 15.46
C LEU A 355 11.52 -8.57 16.04
N TRP A 356 12.63 -8.11 16.59
CA TRP A 356 12.74 -6.75 17.10
C TRP A 356 13.07 -5.77 15.97
N ARG A 357 12.62 -4.51 16.14
CA ARG A 357 12.72 -3.42 15.16
C ARG A 357 14.09 -3.32 14.47
N ASN A 358 15.18 -3.35 15.25
CA ASN A 358 16.52 -3.18 14.69
C ASN A 358 16.94 -4.32 13.77
N LEU A 359 16.58 -5.57 14.08
CA LEU A 359 16.88 -6.69 13.19
C LEU A 359 16.07 -6.59 11.90
N ILE A 360 14.76 -6.30 11.99
CA ILE A 360 13.89 -6.07 10.82
C ILE A 360 14.50 -5.00 9.92
N LEU A 361 14.89 -3.86 10.49
CA LEU A 361 15.51 -2.77 9.74
C LEU A 361 16.81 -3.21 9.05
N ASN A 362 17.73 -3.86 9.76
CA ASN A 362 19.01 -4.28 9.19
C ASN A 362 18.82 -5.40 8.15
N MET A 363 17.97 -6.39 8.41
CA MET A 363 17.66 -7.45 7.44
C MET A 363 17.04 -6.87 6.16
N THR A 364 16.06 -5.99 6.30
CA THR A 364 15.40 -5.32 5.17
C THR A 364 16.38 -4.47 4.38
N SER A 365 17.09 -3.55 5.05
CA SER A 365 17.92 -2.52 4.41
C SER A 365 19.30 -3.00 3.92
N ARG A 366 19.90 -3.99 4.58
CA ARG A 366 21.30 -4.41 4.36
C ARG A 366 21.47 -5.81 3.80
N VAL A 367 20.40 -6.60 3.76
CA VAL A 367 20.46 -7.98 3.27
C VAL A 367 19.45 -8.20 2.15
N LEU A 368 18.15 -8.08 2.44
CA LEU A 368 17.09 -8.42 1.51
C LEU A 368 16.95 -7.41 0.36
N LEU A 369 16.89 -6.09 0.64
CA LEU A 369 16.83 -5.08 -0.41
C LEU A 369 18.09 -5.08 -1.31
N PRO A 370 19.32 -5.17 -0.76
CA PRO A 370 20.52 -5.36 -1.58
C PRO A 370 20.46 -6.58 -2.49
N ALA A 371 19.87 -7.68 -2.01
CA ALA A 371 19.71 -8.91 -2.79
C ALA A 371 18.73 -8.76 -3.95
N THR A 372 17.95 -7.68 -4.04
CA THR A 372 17.02 -7.42 -5.16
C THR A 372 17.57 -6.41 -6.17
N TYR A 373 18.81 -5.96 -6.01
CA TYR A 373 19.44 -5.08 -7.00
C TYR A 373 19.84 -5.78 -8.29
N SER A 374 20.02 -7.11 -8.28
CA SER A 374 20.16 -7.94 -9.47
C SER A 374 18.80 -8.33 -10.05
N ASP A 375 18.72 -8.56 -11.35
CA ASP A 375 17.48 -8.99 -11.99
C ASP A 375 17.04 -10.39 -11.54
N ARG A 376 18.00 -11.30 -11.25
CA ARG A 376 17.72 -12.60 -10.63
C ARG A 376 17.12 -12.44 -9.23
N GLY A 377 17.70 -11.52 -8.44
CA GLY A 377 17.24 -11.19 -7.11
C GLY A 377 15.80 -10.68 -7.09
N LYS A 378 15.44 -9.79 -8.01
CA LYS A 378 14.06 -9.31 -8.20
C LYS A 378 13.10 -10.48 -8.47
N ALA A 379 13.47 -11.39 -9.37
CA ALA A 379 12.66 -12.55 -9.71
C ALA A 379 12.49 -13.51 -8.52
N TYR A 380 13.56 -13.81 -7.78
CA TYR A 380 13.51 -14.65 -6.59
C TYR A 380 12.65 -14.02 -5.49
N PHE A 381 12.76 -12.71 -5.28
CA PHE A 381 11.92 -12.00 -4.32
C PHE A 381 10.44 -12.05 -4.72
N ALA A 382 10.12 -11.82 -6.00
CA ALA A 382 8.74 -11.87 -6.49
C ALA A 382 8.12 -13.27 -6.28
N HIS A 383 8.90 -14.32 -6.52
CA HIS A 383 8.50 -15.70 -6.24
C HIS A 383 8.22 -15.92 -4.75
N LEU A 384 9.16 -15.54 -3.87
CA LEU A 384 9.03 -15.69 -2.43
C LEU A 384 7.83 -14.91 -1.88
N TYR A 385 7.62 -13.69 -2.36
CA TYR A 385 6.49 -12.86 -1.98
C TYR A 385 5.16 -13.57 -2.32
N LEU A 386 5.04 -14.09 -3.54
CA LEU A 386 3.82 -14.76 -4.00
C LEU A 386 3.55 -16.07 -3.24
N GLN A 387 4.60 -16.78 -2.83
CA GLN A 387 4.51 -18.00 -2.03
C GLN A 387 3.92 -17.72 -0.63
N HIS A 388 4.26 -16.57 -0.02
CA HIS A 388 3.88 -16.23 1.36
C HIS A 388 2.85 -15.09 1.46
N ILE A 389 2.16 -14.77 0.36
CA ILE A 389 1.28 -13.60 0.28
C ILE A 389 0.16 -13.58 1.33
N GLU A 390 -0.47 -14.73 1.59
CA GLU A 390 -1.55 -14.82 2.58
C GLU A 390 -1.04 -14.56 3.99
N LEU A 391 0.14 -15.10 4.34
CA LEU A 391 0.77 -14.88 5.64
C LEU A 391 1.14 -13.40 5.82
N LEU A 392 1.81 -12.83 4.81
CA LEU A 392 2.21 -11.42 4.83
C LEU A 392 1.00 -10.50 5.01
N TYR A 393 -0.09 -10.78 4.30
CA TYR A 393 -1.33 -10.02 4.41
C TYR A 393 -1.95 -10.19 5.80
N ASN A 394 -2.06 -11.42 6.32
CA ASN A 394 -2.61 -11.69 7.65
C ASN A 394 -1.81 -11.04 8.78
N VAL A 395 -0.48 -11.05 8.70
CA VAL A 395 0.39 -10.35 9.65
C VAL A 395 0.19 -8.84 9.55
N TYR A 396 0.06 -8.31 8.33
CA TYR A 396 -0.24 -6.90 8.11
C TYR A 396 -1.59 -6.47 8.67
N LEU A 397 -2.61 -7.33 8.53
CA LEU A 397 -3.92 -7.17 9.12
C LEU A 397 -3.94 -7.30 10.66
N ARG A 398 -2.85 -7.72 11.30
CA ARG A 398 -2.74 -7.69 12.77
C ARG A 398 -2.00 -6.45 13.27
N GLY A 399 -1.56 -5.58 12.36
CA GLY A 399 -0.89 -4.32 12.71
C GLY A 399 0.58 -4.46 13.10
N TYR A 400 1.23 -5.58 12.78
CA TYR A 400 2.63 -5.82 13.14
C TYR A 400 3.64 -4.99 12.33
N TYR A 401 3.25 -4.39 11.21
CA TYR A 401 4.16 -3.59 10.38
C TYR A 401 4.01 -2.09 10.65
N GLU A 402 5.13 -1.40 10.86
CA GLU A 402 5.19 0.02 10.52
C GLU A 402 4.93 0.15 9.02
N LYS A 403 4.24 1.22 8.62
CA LYS A 403 3.79 1.45 7.23
C LYS A 403 4.92 1.34 6.17
N TYR A 404 6.20 1.33 6.56
CA TYR A 404 7.36 1.35 5.65
C TYR A 404 8.63 0.62 6.15
N VAL A 405 8.55 -0.34 7.09
CA VAL A 405 9.71 -1.15 7.50
C VAL A 405 9.34 -2.63 7.40
N GLY A 406 10.17 -3.42 6.71
CA GLY A 406 10.00 -4.87 6.61
C GLY A 406 9.93 -5.45 5.20
N PHE A 407 9.47 -6.69 5.06
CA PHE A 407 9.40 -7.39 3.77
C PHE A 407 8.44 -6.72 2.78
N LEU A 408 7.26 -6.29 3.24
CA LEU A 408 6.28 -5.58 2.41
C LEU A 408 6.79 -4.25 1.85
N PHE A 409 7.71 -3.58 2.55
CA PHE A 409 8.37 -2.37 2.04
C PHE A 409 9.18 -2.66 0.78
N ILE A 410 9.90 -3.80 0.72
CA ILE A 410 10.68 -4.15 -0.46
C ILE A 410 9.74 -4.39 -1.66
N PHE A 411 8.59 -5.03 -1.42
CA PHE A 411 7.59 -5.24 -2.47
C PHE A 411 7.14 -3.92 -3.12
N THR A 412 6.76 -2.90 -2.34
CA THR A 412 6.30 -1.62 -2.93
C THR A 412 7.38 -0.92 -3.77
N ARG A 413 8.66 -1.23 -3.55
CA ARG A 413 9.78 -0.73 -4.36
C ARG A 413 10.03 -1.53 -5.63
N LEU A 414 9.65 -2.81 -5.66
CA LEU A 414 9.92 -3.70 -6.79
C LEU A 414 8.80 -3.72 -7.84
N VAL A 415 7.57 -3.39 -7.46
CA VAL A 415 6.41 -3.43 -8.37
C VAL A 415 6.36 -2.23 -9.32
N LYS A 416 7.47 -1.49 -9.42
CA LYS A 416 7.73 -0.53 -10.49
C LYS A 416 8.53 -1.10 -11.66
N PHE A 417 9.03 -2.34 -11.54
CA PHE A 417 9.81 -3.00 -12.58
C PHE A 417 8.91 -3.91 -13.43
N SER A 418 8.95 -3.71 -14.75
CA SER A 418 8.18 -4.44 -15.75
C SER A 418 8.34 -5.96 -15.63
N SER A 419 9.57 -6.44 -15.43
CA SER A 419 9.87 -7.87 -15.27
C SER A 419 9.24 -8.49 -14.02
N VAL A 420 9.19 -7.74 -12.92
CA VAL A 420 8.56 -8.17 -11.66
C VAL A 420 7.04 -8.20 -11.81
N VAL A 421 6.47 -7.15 -12.38
CA VAL A 421 5.03 -7.04 -12.63
C VAL A 421 4.57 -8.16 -13.56
N MET A 422 5.29 -8.40 -14.65
CA MET A 422 5.01 -9.47 -15.60
C MET A 422 4.98 -10.83 -14.89
N TYR A 423 6.03 -11.15 -14.12
CA TYR A 423 6.09 -12.40 -13.37
C TYR A 423 4.95 -12.56 -12.37
N LEU A 424 4.68 -11.53 -11.55
CA LEU A 424 3.62 -11.59 -10.52
C LEU A 424 2.25 -11.85 -11.16
N VAL A 425 1.91 -11.11 -12.21
CA VAL A 425 0.63 -11.23 -12.91
C VAL A 425 0.50 -12.60 -13.57
N GLU A 426 1.53 -13.05 -14.28
CA GLU A 426 1.55 -14.38 -14.91
C GLU A 426 1.36 -15.52 -13.90
N GLU A 427 1.77 -15.34 -12.65
CA GLU A 427 1.62 -16.32 -11.57
C GLU A 427 0.35 -16.11 -10.73
N GLY A 428 -0.61 -15.32 -11.22
CA GLY A 428 -1.95 -15.17 -10.65
C GLY A 428 -2.02 -14.24 -9.43
N PHE A 429 -1.06 -13.32 -9.27
CA PHE A 429 -1.03 -12.36 -8.16
C PHE A 429 -2.33 -11.56 -8.01
N LEU A 430 -2.87 -11.02 -9.11
CA LEU A 430 -4.05 -10.14 -9.07
C LEU A 430 -5.28 -10.84 -8.49
N CYS A 431 -5.58 -12.05 -8.98
CA CYS A 431 -6.71 -12.85 -8.49
C CYS A 431 -6.54 -13.19 -7.00
N LYS A 432 -5.35 -13.63 -6.58
CA LYS A 432 -5.06 -13.96 -5.18
C LYS A 432 -5.30 -12.77 -4.24
N VAL A 433 -4.83 -11.58 -4.61
CA VAL A 433 -4.99 -10.40 -3.75
C VAL A 433 -6.45 -9.91 -3.73
N LEU A 434 -7.16 -9.97 -4.85
CA LEU A 434 -8.59 -9.65 -4.90
C LEU A 434 -9.40 -10.61 -4.01
N ASP A 435 -9.12 -11.90 -4.08
CA ASP A 435 -9.75 -12.91 -3.22
C ASP A 435 -9.43 -12.66 -1.74
N LEU A 436 -8.16 -12.38 -1.40
CA LEU A 436 -7.76 -12.05 -0.01
C LEU A 436 -8.47 -10.80 0.51
N PHE A 437 -8.55 -9.74 -0.28
CA PHE A 437 -9.24 -8.51 0.10
C PHE A 437 -10.75 -8.74 0.26
N SER A 438 -11.38 -9.46 -0.68
CA SER A 438 -12.79 -9.83 -0.63
C SER A 438 -13.12 -10.67 0.60
N CYS A 439 -12.35 -11.74 0.84
CA CYS A 439 -12.48 -12.59 2.01
C CYS A 439 -12.30 -11.82 3.33
N SER A 440 -11.35 -10.87 3.37
CA SER A 440 -11.13 -10.04 4.56
C SER A 440 -12.35 -9.17 4.90
N LEU A 441 -12.96 -8.55 3.90
CA LEU A 441 -14.18 -7.75 4.07
C LEU A 441 -15.37 -8.63 4.47
N LYS A 442 -15.56 -9.78 3.81
CA LYS A 442 -16.62 -10.74 4.14
C LYS A 442 -16.48 -11.27 5.57
N THR A 443 -15.26 -11.47 6.07
CA THR A 443 -15.00 -11.88 7.45
C THR A 443 -15.47 -10.82 8.47
N LEU A 444 -15.47 -9.54 8.10
CA LEU A 444 -16.06 -8.46 8.91
C LEU A 444 -17.60 -8.38 8.81
N GLY A 445 -18.23 -9.30 8.07
CA GLY A 445 -19.66 -9.26 7.77
C GLY A 445 -20.05 -8.28 6.66
N LEU A 446 -19.06 -7.74 5.94
CA LEU A 446 -19.29 -6.85 4.80
C LEU A 446 -19.36 -7.70 3.52
N GLY A 447 -20.56 -7.92 3.02
CA GLY A 447 -20.84 -8.61 1.76
C GLY A 447 -22.15 -8.10 1.16
N VAL A 448 -22.70 -8.83 0.19
CA VAL A 448 -23.91 -8.43 -0.54
C VAL A 448 -25.05 -8.12 0.44
N GLY A 449 -25.65 -6.93 0.32
CA GLY A 449 -26.76 -6.50 1.17
C GLY A 449 -26.41 -6.18 2.63
N ALA A 450 -25.12 -6.15 3.02
CA ALA A 450 -24.72 -5.98 4.42
C ALA A 450 -25.16 -4.64 5.02
N ASP A 451 -25.77 -4.65 6.21
CA ASP A 451 -26.19 -3.44 6.93
C ASP A 451 -25.04 -2.88 7.79
N VAL A 452 -24.27 -1.97 7.20
CA VAL A 452 -23.14 -1.28 7.85
C VAL A 452 -23.55 -0.57 9.14
N GLY A 453 -24.80 -0.11 9.27
CA GLY A 453 -25.29 0.56 10.48
C GLY A 453 -25.34 -0.38 11.69
N GLN A 454 -25.53 -1.69 11.48
CA GLN A 454 -25.47 -2.68 12.57
C GLN A 454 -24.04 -2.94 13.04
N HIS A 455 -23.08 -2.95 12.11
CA HIS A 455 -21.66 -3.13 12.42
C HIS A 455 -21.06 -1.89 13.09
N ALA A 456 -21.47 -0.69 12.65
CA ALA A 456 -21.03 0.58 13.22
C ALA A 456 -21.46 0.78 14.69
N LYS A 457 -22.45 0.03 15.21
CA LYS A 457 -22.85 0.09 16.63
C LYS A 457 -21.71 -0.26 17.61
N ARG A 458 -20.66 -0.96 17.17
CA ARG A 458 -19.45 -1.31 17.95
C ARG A 458 -18.29 -0.35 17.65
N LEU A 459 -18.59 0.94 17.80
CA LEU A 459 -18.07 2.06 17.00
C LEU A 459 -16.55 2.28 16.93
N ASN A 460 -15.79 1.84 17.94
CA ASN A 460 -14.32 1.97 17.95
C ASN A 460 -13.60 0.71 17.48
N GLU A 461 -14.05 -0.47 17.92
CA GLU A 461 -13.47 -1.76 17.53
C GLU A 461 -13.73 -2.05 16.05
N ALA A 462 -14.97 -1.89 15.59
CA ALA A 462 -15.34 -2.14 14.19
C ALA A 462 -14.62 -1.20 13.21
N LYS A 463 -14.47 0.09 13.57
CA LYS A 463 -13.71 1.06 12.76
C LYS A 463 -12.22 0.71 12.72
N GLY A 464 -11.65 0.28 13.84
CA GLY A 464 -10.27 -0.22 13.90
C GLY A 464 -10.04 -1.45 13.04
N GLU A 465 -10.94 -2.44 13.11
CA GLU A 465 -10.93 -3.65 12.29
C GLU A 465 -11.03 -3.33 10.79
N LEU A 466 -12.01 -2.49 10.40
CA LEU A 466 -12.15 -2.03 9.02
C LEU A 466 -10.88 -1.32 8.56
N MET A 467 -10.40 -0.31 9.29
CA MET A 467 -9.20 0.44 8.91
C MET A 467 -8.00 -0.46 8.73
N THR A 468 -7.91 -1.54 9.51
CA THR A 468 -6.85 -2.52 9.38
C THR A 468 -6.96 -3.31 8.08
N VAL A 469 -8.16 -3.77 7.71
CA VAL A 469 -8.44 -4.37 6.38
C VAL A 469 -8.18 -3.40 5.24
N LEU A 470 -8.60 -2.14 5.39
CA LEU A 470 -8.45 -1.11 4.37
C LEU A 470 -7.01 -0.69 4.14
N ARG A 471 -6.12 -0.78 5.14
CA ARG A 471 -4.69 -0.52 4.93
C ARG A 471 -4.08 -1.52 3.96
N ALA A 472 -4.53 -2.76 3.98
CA ALA A 472 -3.93 -3.84 3.22
C ALA A 472 -4.16 -3.70 1.70
N ARG A 473 -5.20 -2.95 1.29
CA ARG A 473 -5.43 -2.55 -0.10
C ARG A 473 -4.29 -1.72 -0.70
N HIS A 474 -3.49 -1.02 0.13
CA HIS A 474 -2.38 -0.20 -0.36
C HIS A 474 -1.40 -1.04 -1.18
N VAL A 475 -1.11 -2.26 -0.73
CA VAL A 475 -0.22 -3.20 -1.43
C VAL A 475 -0.76 -3.56 -2.82
N LEU A 476 -2.06 -3.82 -2.92
CA LEU A 476 -2.75 -4.06 -4.19
C LEU A 476 -2.66 -2.84 -5.12
N LEU A 477 -2.95 -1.66 -4.59
CA LEU A 477 -2.93 -0.41 -5.34
C LEU A 477 -1.53 -0.03 -5.82
N GLU A 478 -0.47 -0.36 -5.07
CA GLU A 478 0.91 -0.14 -5.55
C GLU A 478 1.20 -0.92 -6.84
N CYS A 479 0.64 -2.11 -7.01
CA CYS A 479 0.83 -2.87 -8.26
C CYS A 479 0.13 -2.20 -9.44
N PHE A 480 -1.12 -1.78 -9.25
CA PHE A 480 -1.89 -1.13 -10.31
C PHE A 480 -1.38 0.27 -10.71
N LYS A 481 -0.50 0.89 -9.91
CA LYS A 481 0.17 2.15 -10.31
C LYS A 481 1.17 1.96 -11.45
N PHE A 482 1.59 0.73 -11.74
CA PHE A 482 2.49 0.46 -12.86
C PHE A 482 1.78 0.77 -14.20
N SER A 483 2.46 1.51 -15.08
CA SER A 483 1.93 1.85 -16.40
C SER A 483 2.12 0.70 -17.37
N LEU A 484 1.03 0.27 -18.03
CA LEU A 484 1.07 -0.80 -19.03
C LEU A 484 1.63 -0.34 -20.39
N GLU A 485 1.83 0.96 -20.57
CA GLU A 485 2.35 1.54 -21.81
C GLU A 485 3.84 1.20 -22.03
N ARG A 486 4.24 1.11 -23.31
CA ARG A 486 5.65 0.92 -23.72
C ARG A 486 6.28 -0.40 -23.24
N VAL A 487 5.47 -1.43 -22.98
CA VAL A 487 5.91 -2.80 -22.63
C VAL A 487 5.19 -3.80 -23.53
N GLU A 488 5.93 -4.80 -24.01
CA GLU A 488 5.34 -5.94 -24.72
C GLU A 488 4.90 -7.01 -23.71
N TRP A 489 3.60 -7.31 -23.71
CA TRP A 489 2.99 -8.24 -22.75
C TRP A 489 2.76 -9.63 -23.37
N SER A 490 3.11 -10.68 -22.63
CA SER A 490 2.94 -12.08 -23.05
C SER A 490 1.46 -12.47 -23.14
N SER A 491 1.14 -13.55 -23.86
CA SER A 491 -0.22 -14.11 -23.90
C SER A 491 -0.68 -14.61 -22.52
N LYS A 492 0.25 -15.15 -21.71
CA LYS A 492 -0.02 -15.60 -20.34
C LYS A 492 -0.40 -14.42 -19.45
N PHE A 493 0.32 -13.29 -19.57
CA PHE A 493 0.00 -12.06 -18.86
C PHE A 493 -1.45 -11.62 -19.16
N ARG A 494 -1.80 -11.49 -20.45
CA ARG A 494 -3.15 -11.09 -20.86
C ARG A 494 -4.24 -12.05 -20.39
N SER A 495 -3.97 -13.36 -20.45
CA SER A 495 -4.89 -14.38 -19.92
C SER A 495 -5.12 -14.22 -18.40
N GLN A 496 -4.10 -13.86 -17.63
CA GLN A 496 -4.25 -13.59 -16.20
C GLN A 496 -4.96 -12.25 -15.93
N ILE A 497 -4.81 -11.24 -16.79
CA ILE A 497 -5.63 -10.02 -16.72
C ILE A 497 -7.10 -10.33 -17.01
N SER A 498 -7.39 -11.21 -17.98
CA SER A 498 -8.76 -11.68 -18.24
C SER A 498 -9.36 -12.40 -17.03
N GLU A 499 -8.61 -13.29 -16.38
CA GLU A 499 -9.08 -13.96 -15.16
C GLU A 499 -9.26 -12.96 -13.99
N ALA A 500 -8.39 -11.95 -13.88
CA ALA A 500 -8.61 -10.84 -12.95
C ALA A 500 -9.90 -10.05 -13.30
N GLY A 501 -10.21 -9.87 -14.58
CA GLY A 501 -11.48 -9.29 -15.05
C GLY A 501 -12.70 -10.08 -14.56
N ARG A 502 -12.67 -11.42 -14.67
CA ARG A 502 -13.71 -12.29 -14.09
C ARG A 502 -13.84 -12.08 -12.59
N LYS A 503 -12.71 -12.07 -11.87
CA LYS A 503 -12.68 -11.84 -10.41
C LYS A 503 -13.19 -10.48 -10.00
N ILE A 504 -12.95 -9.44 -10.80
CA ILE A 504 -13.50 -8.11 -10.56
C ILE A 504 -15.02 -8.10 -10.78
N VAL A 505 -15.55 -8.82 -11.77
CA VAL A 505 -17.01 -8.98 -11.92
C VAL A 505 -17.59 -9.61 -10.66
N GLU A 506 -17.05 -10.75 -10.21
CA GLU A 506 -17.47 -11.41 -8.95
C GLU A 506 -17.41 -10.45 -7.76
N PHE A 507 -16.28 -9.74 -7.60
CA PHE A 507 -16.07 -8.75 -6.55
C PHE A 507 -17.14 -7.65 -6.57
N CYS A 508 -17.47 -7.09 -7.74
CA CYS A 508 -18.49 -6.04 -7.81
C CYS A 508 -19.86 -6.53 -7.34
N PHE A 509 -20.28 -7.74 -7.72
CA PHE A 509 -21.55 -8.32 -7.27
C PHE A 509 -21.54 -8.72 -5.80
N ASP A 510 -20.40 -9.20 -5.28
CA ASP A 510 -20.23 -9.56 -3.86
C ASP A 510 -20.43 -8.38 -2.90
N PHE A 511 -20.32 -7.15 -3.40
CA PHE A 511 -20.45 -5.92 -2.62
C PHE A 511 -21.55 -4.99 -3.14
N ASP A 512 -22.50 -5.51 -3.92
CA ASP A 512 -23.74 -4.82 -4.27
C ASP A 512 -24.70 -4.72 -3.07
N ASP A 513 -25.61 -3.75 -3.14
CA ASP A 513 -26.66 -3.51 -2.14
C ASP A 513 -26.19 -3.27 -0.70
N ILE A 514 -24.90 -2.98 -0.49
CA ILE A 514 -24.33 -2.65 0.82
C ILE A 514 -24.98 -1.40 1.41
N HIS A 515 -25.24 -1.49 2.71
CA HIS A 515 -25.88 -0.48 3.54
C HIS A 515 -27.23 -0.04 2.99
N PRO A 516 -28.25 -0.91 3.05
CA PRO A 516 -29.60 -0.54 2.67
C PRO A 516 -30.14 0.50 3.67
N MET A 517 -30.28 1.75 3.21
CA MET A 517 -30.70 2.93 3.99
C MET A 517 -32.18 3.26 3.77
N SER A 518 -32.80 3.99 4.70
CA SER A 518 -34.13 4.60 4.53
C SER A 518 -34.04 6.12 4.36
N MET A 519 -35.00 6.73 3.63
CA MET A 519 -35.09 8.18 3.42
C MET A 519 -35.20 9.03 4.71
N VAL A 520 -35.63 8.46 5.85
CA VAL A 520 -35.77 9.17 7.12
C VAL A 520 -34.70 8.70 8.10
N TYR A 521 -33.72 9.57 8.38
CA TYR A 521 -32.68 9.37 9.38
C TYR A 521 -33.16 9.85 10.77
N GLN A 522 -32.96 9.05 11.81
CA GLN A 522 -33.59 9.28 13.13
C GLN A 522 -32.63 9.68 14.27
N ASP A 523 -31.29 9.69 14.14
CA ASP A 523 -30.45 10.00 15.31
C ASP A 523 -29.01 10.53 15.04
N GLU A 524 -28.25 10.89 16.09
CA GLU A 524 -26.80 11.21 16.04
C GLU A 524 -25.90 9.99 15.71
N GLN A 525 -26.42 8.78 15.93
CA GLN A 525 -25.73 7.51 15.69
C GLN A 525 -25.44 7.22 14.20
N ASP A 526 -26.09 7.99 13.37
CA ASP A 526 -26.13 7.89 11.93
C ASP A 526 -24.95 8.59 11.24
N ALA A 527 -24.50 9.73 11.77
CA ALA A 527 -23.33 10.45 11.25
C ALA A 527 -22.05 9.59 11.32
N LYS A 528 -21.92 8.78 12.39
CA LYS A 528 -20.80 7.86 12.60
C LYS A 528 -20.82 6.65 11.67
N SER A 529 -22.02 6.13 11.37
CA SER A 529 -22.20 5.05 10.38
C SER A 529 -21.78 5.53 8.98
N CYS A 530 -22.00 6.80 8.68
CA CYS A 530 -21.59 7.38 7.40
C CYS A 530 -20.08 7.62 7.29
N GLU A 531 -19.36 7.91 8.37
CA GLU A 531 -17.88 7.95 8.33
C GLU A 531 -17.32 6.56 7.98
N TYR A 532 -17.84 5.50 8.61
CA TYR A 532 -17.46 4.12 8.31
C TYR A 532 -17.78 3.75 6.85
N LEU A 533 -18.97 4.12 6.38
CA LEU A 533 -19.40 3.90 5.01
C LEU A 533 -18.49 4.63 4.01
N ASN A 534 -18.15 5.90 4.25
CA ASN A 534 -17.22 6.67 3.42
C ASN A 534 -15.87 5.96 3.27
N LEU A 535 -15.31 5.43 4.36
CA LEU A 535 -14.05 4.69 4.34
C LEU A 535 -14.16 3.42 3.48
N LEU A 536 -15.27 2.68 3.61
CA LEU A 536 -15.55 1.48 2.83
C LEU A 536 -15.72 1.79 1.33
N ILE A 537 -16.54 2.78 0.98
CA ILE A 537 -16.75 3.23 -0.40
C ILE A 537 -15.41 3.59 -1.04
N LYS A 538 -14.61 4.41 -0.33
CA LYS A 538 -13.27 4.81 -0.77
C LYS A 538 -12.34 3.62 -1.03
N ALA A 539 -12.53 2.53 -0.29
CA ALA A 539 -11.78 1.30 -0.51
C ALA A 539 -12.21 0.55 -1.76
N LEU A 540 -13.50 0.26 -1.85
CA LEU A 540 -14.08 -0.58 -2.90
C LEU A 540 -13.86 0.08 -4.26
N TYR A 541 -14.20 1.37 -4.38
CA TYR A 541 -13.98 2.12 -5.61
C TYR A 541 -12.51 2.30 -5.94
N GLY A 542 -11.62 2.44 -4.95
CA GLY A 542 -10.18 2.53 -5.19
C GLY A 542 -9.64 1.28 -5.87
N VAL A 543 -10.08 0.10 -5.42
CA VAL A 543 -9.70 -1.18 -6.03
C VAL A 543 -10.31 -1.34 -7.42
N VAL A 544 -11.60 -1.04 -7.58
CA VAL A 544 -12.30 -1.16 -8.87
C VAL A 544 -11.69 -0.21 -9.91
N CYS A 545 -11.48 1.07 -9.59
CA CYS A 545 -10.88 2.04 -10.52
C CYS A 545 -9.49 1.59 -10.98
N ALA A 546 -8.66 1.13 -10.03
CA ALA A 546 -7.31 0.68 -10.32
C ALA A 546 -7.29 -0.55 -11.25
N ALA A 547 -8.17 -1.52 -10.99
CA ALA A 547 -8.31 -2.70 -11.84
C ALA A 547 -8.88 -2.36 -13.23
N MET A 548 -9.86 -1.45 -13.31
CA MET A 548 -10.46 -1.02 -14.58
C MET A 548 -9.41 -0.49 -15.55
N LYS A 549 -8.45 0.32 -15.08
CA LYS A 549 -7.36 0.85 -15.93
C LYS A 549 -6.56 -0.24 -16.66
N TRP A 550 -6.40 -1.40 -16.03
CA TRP A 550 -5.68 -2.52 -16.63
C TRP A 550 -6.58 -3.37 -17.53
N ILE A 551 -7.85 -3.57 -17.14
CA ILE A 551 -8.84 -4.32 -17.94
C ILE A 551 -9.06 -3.65 -19.29
N ILE A 552 -9.30 -2.34 -19.29
CA ILE A 552 -9.58 -1.54 -20.50
C ILE A 552 -8.38 -1.43 -21.45
N PHE A 553 -7.16 -1.70 -20.96
CA PHE A 553 -5.95 -1.54 -21.75
C PHE A 553 -5.87 -2.60 -22.88
N PHE A 554 -6.53 -3.74 -22.68
CA PHE A 554 -6.60 -4.80 -23.67
C PHE A 554 -8.05 -4.95 -24.15
N ASP A 555 -8.31 -4.62 -25.42
CA ASP A 555 -9.65 -4.69 -26.02
C ASP A 555 -10.31 -6.07 -25.83
N GLU A 556 -9.54 -7.14 -26.02
CA GLU A 556 -10.01 -8.53 -25.86
C GLU A 556 -10.48 -8.84 -24.42
N VAL A 557 -9.72 -8.38 -23.43
CA VAL A 557 -10.06 -8.54 -22.01
C VAL A 557 -11.24 -7.66 -21.62
N THR A 558 -11.30 -6.44 -22.16
CA THR A 558 -12.40 -5.50 -21.97
C THR A 558 -13.72 -6.11 -22.42
N ILE A 559 -13.74 -6.66 -23.64
CA ILE A 559 -14.92 -7.29 -24.23
C ILE A 559 -15.34 -8.53 -23.43
N GLU A 560 -14.38 -9.38 -23.03
CA GLU A 560 -14.68 -10.57 -22.23
C GLU A 560 -15.28 -10.19 -20.87
N THR A 561 -14.69 -9.21 -20.18
CA THR A 561 -15.20 -8.70 -18.90
C THR A 561 -16.61 -8.13 -19.05
N LEU A 562 -16.87 -7.37 -20.13
CA LEU A 562 -18.19 -6.84 -20.43
C LEU A 562 -19.24 -7.96 -20.61
N LYS A 563 -18.90 -9.03 -21.33
CA LYS A 563 -19.78 -10.20 -21.51
C LYS A 563 -20.15 -10.85 -20.18
N LEU A 564 -19.20 -10.96 -19.25
CA LEU A 564 -19.46 -11.56 -17.93
C LEU A 564 -20.49 -10.76 -17.12
N PHE A 565 -20.42 -9.43 -17.17
CA PHE A 565 -21.46 -8.58 -16.57
C PHE A 565 -22.83 -8.81 -17.21
N VAL A 566 -22.91 -8.79 -18.55
CA VAL A 566 -24.17 -9.00 -19.29
C VAL A 566 -24.80 -10.36 -18.93
N GLN A 567 -24.00 -11.43 -18.92
CA GLN A 567 -24.45 -12.77 -18.53
C GLN A 567 -25.07 -12.77 -17.12
N ARG A 568 -24.47 -12.04 -16.18
CA ARG A 568 -25.00 -11.95 -14.81
C ARG A 568 -26.30 -11.15 -14.75
N PHE A 569 -26.39 -10.04 -15.47
CA PHE A 569 -27.62 -9.25 -15.55
C PHE A 569 -28.77 -9.98 -16.22
N VAL A 570 -28.51 -10.78 -17.27
CA VAL A 570 -29.53 -11.63 -17.89
C VAL A 570 -30.12 -12.62 -16.86
N VAL A 571 -29.28 -13.19 -16.00
CA VAL A 571 -29.74 -14.07 -14.90
C VAL A 571 -30.61 -13.30 -13.90
N ASP A 572 -30.22 -12.08 -13.53
CA ASP A 572 -31.00 -11.25 -12.60
C ASP A 572 -32.37 -10.84 -13.17
N ILE A 573 -32.39 -10.40 -14.43
CA ILE A 573 -33.63 -10.03 -15.15
C ILE A 573 -34.56 -11.24 -15.25
N LYS A 574 -34.02 -12.41 -15.59
CA LYS A 574 -34.80 -13.66 -15.64
C LYS A 574 -35.43 -13.97 -14.29
N ARG A 575 -34.66 -13.89 -13.20
CA ARG A 575 -35.17 -14.12 -11.84
C ARG A 575 -36.35 -13.20 -11.50
N ILE A 576 -36.28 -11.92 -11.89
CA ILE A 576 -37.36 -10.94 -11.65
C ILE A 576 -38.55 -11.19 -12.56
N SER A 577 -38.30 -11.57 -13.81
CA SER A 577 -39.37 -11.94 -14.73
C SER A 577 -40.17 -13.12 -14.21
N ASP A 578 -39.50 -14.11 -13.61
CA ASP A 578 -40.12 -15.31 -13.03
C ASP A 578 -40.87 -15.01 -11.71
N ASP A 579 -40.51 -13.94 -10.99
CA ASP A 579 -41.14 -13.51 -9.73
C ASP A 579 -42.47 -12.79 -9.98
N ASP A 580 -43.60 -13.47 -9.76
CA ASP A 580 -44.96 -13.05 -10.16
C ASP A 580 -45.14 -12.80 -11.68
N PRO A 581 -45.37 -13.86 -12.47
CA PRO A 581 -45.51 -13.75 -13.93
C PRO A 581 -46.67 -12.87 -14.43
N CYS A 582 -47.61 -12.48 -13.56
CA CYS A 582 -48.75 -11.64 -13.93
C CYS A 582 -48.37 -10.18 -14.16
N ILE A 583 -47.23 -9.73 -13.61
CA ILE A 583 -46.78 -8.34 -13.72
C ILE A 583 -45.73 -8.23 -14.85
N PRO A 584 -45.89 -7.30 -15.82
CA PRO A 584 -44.88 -7.07 -16.85
C PRO A 584 -43.51 -6.68 -16.26
N ILE A 585 -42.43 -7.22 -16.83
CA ILE A 585 -41.06 -7.00 -16.32
C ILE A 585 -40.68 -5.52 -16.20
N LYS A 586 -41.05 -4.68 -17.17
CA LYS A 586 -40.80 -3.23 -17.13
C LYS A 586 -41.47 -2.57 -15.93
N GLN A 587 -42.70 -2.99 -15.61
CA GLN A 587 -43.42 -2.50 -14.43
C GLN A 587 -42.73 -2.98 -13.15
N LYS A 588 -42.28 -4.24 -13.09
CA LYS A 588 -41.49 -4.75 -11.96
C LYS A 588 -40.21 -3.95 -11.72
N ILE A 589 -39.48 -3.61 -12.79
CA ILE A 589 -38.25 -2.79 -12.68
C ILE A 589 -38.58 -1.38 -12.17
N VAL A 590 -39.64 -0.75 -12.68
CA VAL A 590 -40.10 0.58 -12.22
C VAL A 590 -40.51 0.55 -10.74
N THR A 591 -41.13 -0.54 -10.29
CA THR A 591 -41.58 -0.69 -8.90
C THR A 591 -40.59 -1.40 -8.00
N TYR A 592 -39.38 -1.73 -8.50
CA TYR A 592 -38.40 -2.56 -7.79
C TYR A 592 -38.01 -1.97 -6.43
N CYS A 593 -37.90 -0.66 -6.34
CA CYS A 593 -37.63 0.05 -5.10
C CYS A 593 -38.52 1.29 -4.98
N ASN A 594 -39.17 1.47 -3.84
CA ASN A 594 -39.82 2.71 -3.43
C ASN A 594 -38.99 3.39 -2.35
N ILE A 595 -38.20 4.40 -2.72
CA ILE A 595 -37.29 5.09 -1.79
C ILE A 595 -37.97 5.66 -0.52
N MET A 596 -39.29 5.89 -0.56
CA MET A 596 -40.07 6.39 0.58
C MET A 596 -40.45 5.30 1.59
N LYS A 597 -40.56 4.04 1.13
CA LYS A 597 -41.07 2.91 1.93
C LYS A 597 -40.02 1.83 2.18
N ASP A 598 -39.16 1.61 1.19
CA ASP A 598 -38.19 0.51 1.18
C ASP A 598 -36.81 1.00 1.62
N LYS A 599 -35.97 0.05 2.04
CA LYS A 599 -34.54 0.32 2.21
C LYS A 599 -33.82 0.14 0.88
N PHE A 600 -32.83 0.98 0.60
CA PHE A 600 -32.09 0.95 -0.67
C PHE A 600 -30.61 1.30 -0.49
N SER A 601 -29.77 0.81 -1.41
CA SER A 601 -28.36 1.15 -1.47
C SER A 601 -28.06 2.03 -2.67
N ILE A 602 -27.19 3.02 -2.48
CA ILE A 602 -26.64 3.85 -3.55
C ILE A 602 -25.32 3.31 -4.10
N LEU A 603 -24.77 2.19 -3.61
CA LEU A 603 -23.39 1.77 -3.92
C LEU A 603 -23.24 0.86 -5.13
N ASN A 604 -24.15 -0.10 -5.35
CA ASN A 604 -24.31 -0.93 -6.56
C ASN A 604 -23.11 -0.88 -7.53
N LEU A 605 -22.00 -1.54 -7.15
CA LEU A 605 -20.71 -1.49 -7.83
C LEU A 605 -20.78 -2.11 -9.23
N SER A 606 -21.52 -3.21 -9.37
CA SER A 606 -21.58 -3.97 -10.64
C SER A 606 -22.09 -3.13 -11.80
N HIS A 607 -23.15 -2.34 -11.57
CA HIS A 607 -23.78 -1.55 -12.61
C HIS A 607 -22.89 -0.37 -13.05
N ARG A 608 -22.12 0.21 -12.12
CA ARG A 608 -21.23 1.33 -12.40
C ARG A 608 -19.91 0.91 -13.01
N ALA A 609 -19.35 -0.22 -12.56
CA ALA A 609 -18.22 -0.84 -13.24
C ALA A 609 -18.59 -1.24 -14.67
N PHE A 610 -19.77 -1.83 -14.86
CA PHE A 610 -20.30 -2.15 -16.18
C PHE A 610 -20.46 -0.90 -17.07
N ALA A 611 -21.06 0.18 -16.55
CA ALA A 611 -21.23 1.42 -17.29
C ALA A 611 -19.88 1.99 -17.77
N ASP A 612 -18.84 1.92 -16.94
CA ASP A 612 -17.51 2.40 -17.27
C ASP A 612 -16.90 1.63 -18.47
N ILE A 613 -16.98 0.29 -18.42
CA ILE A 613 -16.49 -0.59 -19.49
C ILE A 613 -17.33 -0.39 -20.76
N LEU A 614 -18.66 -0.35 -20.63
CA LEU A 614 -19.57 -0.15 -21.77
C LEU A 614 -19.27 1.16 -22.49
N MET A 615 -19.12 2.26 -21.75
CA MET A 615 -18.78 3.56 -22.33
C MET A 615 -17.41 3.52 -23.00
N HIS A 616 -16.41 2.87 -22.40
CA HIS A 616 -15.13 2.66 -23.05
C HIS A 616 -15.26 1.96 -24.41
N CYS A 617 -16.05 0.89 -24.47
CA CYS A 617 -16.26 0.12 -25.68
C CYS A 617 -17.00 0.93 -26.77
N CYS A 618 -18.02 1.69 -26.38
CA CYS A 618 -18.77 2.58 -27.28
C CYS A 618 -17.85 3.62 -27.90
N VAL A 619 -17.06 4.28 -27.05
CA VAL A 619 -16.19 5.40 -27.42
C VAL A 619 -15.06 4.96 -28.35
N ASN A 620 -14.40 3.84 -28.04
CA ASN A 620 -13.29 3.34 -28.84
C ASN A 620 -13.75 2.51 -30.06
N GLY A 621 -15.06 2.35 -30.26
CA GLY A 621 -15.61 1.62 -31.39
C GLY A 621 -15.36 0.11 -31.35
N ILE A 622 -15.04 -0.44 -30.17
CA ILE A 622 -14.74 -1.87 -29.97
C ILE A 622 -15.94 -2.68 -29.46
N LEU A 623 -17.10 -2.05 -29.25
CA LEU A 623 -18.32 -2.73 -28.79
C LEU A 623 -18.83 -3.76 -29.83
N PRO A 624 -18.82 -5.07 -29.52
CA PRO A 624 -19.32 -6.11 -30.42
C PRO A 624 -20.80 -5.92 -30.75
N HIS A 625 -21.19 -6.28 -31.97
CA HIS A 625 -22.59 -6.19 -32.41
C HIS A 625 -23.55 -7.00 -31.53
N GLU A 626 -23.18 -8.22 -31.13
CA GLU A 626 -23.99 -9.06 -30.24
C GLU A 626 -24.29 -8.37 -28.90
N ILE A 627 -23.27 -7.82 -28.24
CA ILE A 627 -23.45 -7.12 -26.96
C ILE A 627 -24.25 -5.83 -27.15
N ARG A 628 -24.02 -5.13 -28.26
CA ARG A 628 -24.78 -3.92 -28.59
C ARG A 628 -26.27 -4.21 -28.69
N ASP A 629 -26.64 -5.29 -29.36
CA ASP A 629 -28.04 -5.68 -29.51
C ASP A 629 -28.62 -6.17 -28.17
N GLU A 630 -27.87 -6.98 -27.41
CA GLU A 630 -28.28 -7.49 -26.09
C GLU A 630 -28.42 -6.39 -25.02
N VAL A 631 -27.66 -5.30 -25.13
CA VAL A 631 -27.62 -4.23 -24.13
C VAL A 631 -28.33 -2.98 -24.61
N LEU A 632 -27.88 -2.36 -25.71
CA LEU A 632 -28.44 -1.09 -26.20
C LEU A 632 -29.71 -1.30 -27.02
N GLY A 633 -29.93 -2.50 -27.56
CA GLY A 633 -31.15 -2.87 -28.29
C GLY A 633 -32.29 -3.42 -27.41
N ASP A 634 -32.03 -3.71 -26.13
CA ASP A 634 -33.02 -4.27 -25.20
C ASP A 634 -33.42 -3.26 -24.13
N GLU A 635 -34.66 -2.76 -24.22
CA GLU A 635 -35.20 -1.77 -23.27
C GLU A 635 -35.24 -2.29 -21.82
N THR A 636 -35.43 -3.60 -21.61
CA THR A 636 -35.47 -4.21 -20.28
C THR A 636 -34.07 -4.23 -19.69
N MET A 637 -33.05 -4.59 -20.48
CA MET A 637 -31.66 -4.54 -20.07
C MET A 637 -31.24 -3.11 -19.73
N LEU A 638 -31.56 -2.13 -20.58
CA LEU A 638 -31.29 -0.70 -20.34
C LEU A 638 -31.93 -0.23 -19.02
N MET A 639 -33.21 -0.52 -18.80
CA MET A 639 -33.88 -0.18 -17.55
C MET A 639 -33.24 -0.86 -16.34
N TRP A 640 -32.79 -2.12 -16.48
CA TRP A 640 -32.13 -2.86 -15.40
C TRP A 640 -30.77 -2.24 -15.03
N ILE A 641 -29.88 -2.03 -16.01
CA ILE A 641 -28.55 -1.45 -15.76
C ILE A 641 -28.64 -0.01 -15.23
N GLY A 642 -29.67 0.74 -15.65
CA GLY A 642 -29.89 2.12 -15.21
C GLY A 642 -30.48 2.24 -13.80
N ARG A 643 -31.03 1.16 -13.24
CA ARG A 643 -31.79 1.17 -11.98
C ARG A 643 -31.03 1.83 -10.81
N PRO A 644 -29.77 1.50 -10.51
CA PRO A 644 -29.09 2.13 -9.37
C PRO A 644 -28.90 3.65 -9.51
N MET A 645 -28.66 4.14 -10.73
CA MET A 645 -28.60 5.58 -11.02
C MET A 645 -29.96 6.23 -10.74
N ILE A 646 -31.05 5.63 -11.24
CA ILE A 646 -32.41 6.12 -11.04
C ILE A 646 -32.77 6.19 -9.55
N THR A 647 -32.43 5.16 -8.78
CA THR A 647 -32.61 5.14 -7.32
C THR A 647 -31.80 6.25 -6.64
N SER A 648 -30.54 6.43 -7.05
CA SER A 648 -29.65 7.45 -6.48
C SER A 648 -30.18 8.86 -6.76
N LEU A 649 -30.51 9.19 -8.01
CA LEU A 649 -31.09 10.48 -8.39
C LEU A 649 -32.45 10.74 -7.72
N SER A 650 -33.30 9.73 -7.62
CA SER A 650 -34.58 9.83 -6.90
C SER A 650 -34.36 10.18 -5.42
N SER A 651 -33.38 9.55 -4.77
CA SER A 651 -33.05 9.82 -3.36
C SER A 651 -32.50 11.24 -3.14
N ILE A 652 -31.65 11.73 -4.04
CA ILE A 652 -31.03 13.06 -3.97
C ILE A 652 -32.10 14.14 -4.15
N THR A 653 -32.91 14.00 -5.19
CA THR A 653 -33.94 14.99 -5.52
C THR A 653 -35.08 15.05 -4.50
N SER A 654 -35.30 13.96 -3.75
CA SER A 654 -36.30 13.91 -2.69
C SER A 654 -35.81 14.47 -1.35
N ASN A 655 -34.50 14.41 -1.05
CA ASN A 655 -33.92 14.96 0.18
C ASN A 655 -33.96 16.49 0.26
N ILE A 656 -33.89 17.19 -0.88
CA ILE A 656 -33.88 18.67 -0.93
C ILE A 656 -35.27 19.27 -0.58
N TYR A 657 -36.34 18.45 -0.53
CA TYR A 657 -37.70 18.89 -0.21
C TYR A 657 -37.97 19.06 1.30
N ILE A 658 -37.10 18.55 2.17
CA ILE A 658 -37.27 18.65 3.62
C ILE A 658 -36.65 19.97 4.10
N GLU A 659 -37.49 20.91 4.53
CA GLU A 659 -37.09 22.23 5.06
C GLU A 659 -35.83 22.13 5.96
N TRP A 660 -34.82 22.94 5.63
CA TRP A 660 -33.64 23.19 6.47
C TRP A 660 -34.07 23.84 7.80
N ASP A 661 -34.56 23.03 8.73
CA ASP A 661 -34.62 23.38 10.15
C ASP A 661 -33.24 23.15 10.78
N GLU A 662 -32.80 23.95 11.75
CA GLU A 662 -31.45 23.83 12.36
C GLU A 662 -31.20 22.45 13.00
N LYS A 663 -32.26 21.65 13.25
CA LYS A 663 -32.20 20.24 13.68
C LYS A 663 -31.95 19.23 12.53
N SER A 664 -31.85 19.67 11.29
CA SER A 664 -31.80 18.83 10.07
C SER A 664 -30.41 18.62 9.48
N ALA A 665 -29.34 19.06 10.17
CA ALA A 665 -27.94 18.88 9.73
C ALA A 665 -27.59 17.42 9.38
N ASN A 666 -28.24 16.43 10.00
CA ASN A 666 -28.02 15.00 9.73
C ASN A 666 -28.77 14.47 8.47
N LYS A 667 -29.69 15.22 7.87
CA LYS A 667 -30.48 14.79 6.69
C LYS A 667 -29.77 15.01 5.34
N GLY A 668 -28.75 15.88 5.32
CA GLY A 668 -27.92 16.14 4.13
C GLY A 668 -26.89 15.04 3.82
N LEU A 669 -26.82 13.97 4.62
CA LEU A 669 -25.75 12.97 4.50
C LEU A 669 -25.81 12.13 3.22
N HIS A 670 -26.98 11.85 2.64
CA HIS A 670 -27.07 11.17 1.34
C HIS A 670 -26.49 12.02 0.20
N PHE A 671 -26.83 13.31 0.23
CA PHE A 671 -26.28 14.31 -0.69
C PHE A 671 -24.77 14.40 -0.52
N GLN A 672 -24.29 14.50 0.73
CA GLN A 672 -22.86 14.46 1.02
C GLN A 672 -22.22 13.15 0.56
N LEU A 673 -22.75 11.96 0.82
CA LEU A 673 -22.12 10.70 0.37
C LEU A 673 -21.99 10.60 -1.16
N TYR A 674 -22.96 11.16 -1.89
CA TYR A 674 -22.97 11.13 -3.35
C TYR A 674 -22.07 12.21 -3.98
N PHE A 675 -22.02 13.41 -3.38
CA PHE A 675 -21.31 14.59 -3.90
C PHE A 675 -20.01 14.95 -3.17
N ASN A 676 -19.69 14.32 -2.03
CA ASN A 676 -18.43 14.54 -1.32
C ASN A 676 -17.26 14.11 -2.21
N GLY A 677 -16.19 14.92 -2.22
CA GLY A 677 -15.08 14.94 -3.18
C GLY A 677 -14.33 13.61 -3.42
N PHE A 678 -14.68 12.55 -2.69
CA PHE A 678 -14.08 11.23 -2.80
C PHE A 678 -14.91 10.25 -3.63
N CYS A 679 -16.15 10.56 -4.01
CA CYS A 679 -17.08 9.64 -4.68
C CYS A 679 -17.35 9.98 -6.16
N HIS A 680 -16.49 10.79 -6.79
CA HIS A 680 -16.64 11.27 -8.17
C HIS A 680 -16.88 10.15 -9.20
N TYR A 681 -16.34 8.96 -8.95
CA TYR A 681 -16.60 7.81 -9.80
C TYR A 681 -18.08 7.41 -9.82
N LEU A 682 -18.80 7.46 -8.68
CA LEU A 682 -20.25 7.18 -8.62
C LEU A 682 -21.01 8.10 -9.56
N TYR A 683 -20.79 9.40 -9.39
CA TYR A 683 -21.46 10.44 -10.13
C TYR A 683 -21.20 10.34 -11.64
N LEU A 684 -19.94 10.17 -12.05
CA LEU A 684 -19.56 10.07 -13.46
C LEU A 684 -20.21 8.86 -14.15
N GLN A 685 -20.25 7.70 -13.48
CA GLN A 685 -20.88 6.53 -14.08
C GLN A 685 -22.40 6.62 -14.11
N ASP A 686 -23.03 7.25 -13.13
CA ASP A 686 -24.45 7.54 -13.16
C ASP A 686 -24.80 8.55 -14.26
N PHE A 687 -23.96 9.57 -14.48
CA PHE A 687 -24.11 10.51 -15.59
C PHE A 687 -23.99 9.81 -16.95
N ASN A 688 -23.01 8.91 -17.11
CA ASN A 688 -22.87 8.08 -18.30
C ASN A 688 -24.10 7.20 -18.54
N LEU A 689 -24.61 6.55 -17.49
CA LEU A 689 -25.84 5.75 -17.58
C LEU A 689 -27.03 6.60 -18.01
N LEU A 690 -27.18 7.80 -17.47
CA LEU A 690 -28.24 8.73 -17.86
C LEU A 690 -28.16 9.06 -19.36
N GLN A 691 -26.97 9.33 -19.88
CA GLN A 691 -26.75 9.55 -21.32
C GLN A 691 -27.09 8.32 -22.15
N ILE A 692 -26.66 7.12 -21.72
CA ILE A 692 -26.99 5.85 -22.39
C ILE A 692 -28.51 5.67 -22.47
N LEU A 693 -29.24 5.89 -21.37
CA LEU A 693 -30.69 5.72 -21.35
C LEU A 693 -31.38 6.73 -22.28
N ILE A 694 -31.00 8.01 -22.23
CA ILE A 694 -31.57 9.05 -23.10
C ILE A 694 -31.35 8.73 -24.58
N CYS A 695 -30.19 8.17 -24.94
CA CYS A 695 -29.85 7.86 -26.32
C CYS A 695 -30.53 6.59 -26.87
N ASN A 696 -30.84 5.61 -26.02
CA ASN A 696 -31.23 4.27 -26.48
C ASN A 696 -32.63 3.82 -26.05
N LEU A 697 -33.26 4.47 -25.05
CA LEU A 697 -34.66 4.20 -24.72
C LEU A 697 -35.60 5.08 -25.55
N ASP A 698 -36.80 4.57 -25.81
CA ASP A 698 -37.90 5.42 -26.27
C ASP A 698 -38.10 6.60 -25.29
N PRO A 699 -38.19 7.86 -25.77
CA PRO A 699 -38.30 9.02 -24.91
C PRO A 699 -39.49 8.98 -23.95
N GLU A 700 -40.62 8.41 -24.37
CA GLU A 700 -41.80 8.29 -23.50
C GLU A 700 -41.54 7.26 -22.40
N LEU A 701 -40.95 6.12 -22.74
CA LEU A 701 -40.55 5.08 -21.78
C LEU A 701 -39.53 5.60 -20.77
N PHE A 702 -38.48 6.29 -21.24
CA PHE A 702 -37.46 6.90 -20.37
C PHE A 702 -38.09 7.89 -19.38
N LEU A 703 -38.91 8.82 -19.86
CA LEU A 703 -39.54 9.82 -19.00
C LEU A 703 -40.50 9.17 -17.99
N LYS A 704 -41.28 8.17 -18.38
CA LYS A 704 -42.11 7.40 -17.44
C LYS A 704 -41.26 6.71 -16.39
N TYR A 705 -40.18 6.04 -16.80
CA TYR A 705 -39.28 5.34 -15.90
C TYR A 705 -38.66 6.30 -14.87
N PHE A 706 -38.23 7.48 -15.33
CA PHE A 706 -37.67 8.54 -14.50
C PHE A 706 -38.71 9.12 -13.52
N LEU A 707 -39.89 9.48 -14.01
CA LEU A 707 -40.96 10.10 -13.21
C LEU A 707 -41.53 9.16 -12.15
N PHE A 708 -41.83 7.90 -12.49
CA PHE A 708 -42.40 6.95 -11.52
C PHE A 708 -41.43 6.61 -10.39
N ASN A 709 -40.12 6.77 -10.61
CA ASN A 709 -39.11 6.57 -9.58
C ASN A 709 -38.83 7.82 -8.75
N CYS A 710 -38.77 9.00 -9.37
CA CYS A 710 -38.53 10.26 -8.66
C CYS A 710 -39.78 10.80 -7.94
N PHE A 711 -40.97 10.36 -8.36
CA PHE A 711 -42.24 10.65 -7.70
C PHE A 711 -42.97 9.36 -7.34
N PRO A 712 -42.55 8.65 -6.26
CA PRO A 712 -43.15 7.36 -5.91
C PRO A 712 -44.66 7.39 -5.65
N HIS A 713 -45.22 8.55 -5.28
CA HIS A 713 -46.67 8.74 -5.12
C HIS A 713 -47.45 8.65 -6.43
N LEU A 714 -46.81 8.85 -7.59
CA LEU A 714 -47.45 8.64 -8.89
C LEU A 714 -47.86 7.18 -9.09
N ARG A 715 -47.14 6.24 -8.48
CA ARG A 715 -47.42 4.80 -8.55
C ARG A 715 -48.80 4.44 -7.97
N GLU A 716 -49.36 5.28 -7.09
CA GLU A 716 -50.68 5.07 -6.49
C GLU A 716 -51.80 5.78 -7.28
N LYS A 717 -51.46 6.73 -8.15
CA LYS A 717 -52.41 7.63 -8.83
C LYS A 717 -52.47 7.45 -10.35
N ALA A 718 -51.44 6.86 -10.94
CA ALA A 718 -51.32 6.63 -12.37
C ALA A 718 -50.77 5.22 -12.65
N ASP A 719 -51.27 4.60 -13.71
CA ASP A 719 -50.78 3.31 -14.18
C ASP A 719 -49.64 3.53 -15.18
N PHE A 720 -48.58 2.73 -15.11
CA PHE A 720 -47.42 2.82 -16.00
C PHE A 720 -47.80 2.66 -17.49
N SER A 721 -48.90 1.96 -17.78
CA SER A 721 -49.45 1.79 -19.13
C SER A 721 -50.10 3.05 -19.71
N GLN A 722 -50.45 4.04 -18.88
CA GLN A 722 -51.08 5.29 -19.34
C GLN A 722 -50.10 6.14 -20.18
N PRO A 723 -50.58 6.95 -21.13
CA PRO A 723 -49.73 7.85 -21.90
C PRO A 723 -49.13 8.94 -21.00
N LEU A 724 -47.91 9.39 -21.33
CA LEU A 724 -47.17 10.37 -20.53
C LEU A 724 -47.96 11.68 -20.29
N SER A 725 -48.73 12.13 -21.27
CA SER A 725 -49.57 13.33 -21.14
C SER A 725 -50.60 13.22 -20.00
N SER A 726 -51.14 12.03 -19.75
CA SER A 726 -52.08 11.80 -18.65
C SER A 726 -51.38 11.81 -17.29
N ILE A 727 -50.16 11.25 -17.25
CA ILE A 727 -49.33 11.22 -16.04
C ILE A 727 -48.91 12.65 -15.64
N LEU A 728 -48.48 13.48 -16.60
CA LEU A 728 -48.06 14.87 -16.34
C LEU A 728 -49.20 15.79 -15.88
N CYS A 729 -50.45 15.42 -16.14
CA CYS A 729 -51.62 16.17 -15.66
C CYS A 729 -51.91 15.97 -14.16
N VAL A 730 -51.18 15.08 -13.47
CA VAL A 730 -51.30 14.91 -12.01
C VAL A 730 -50.82 16.19 -11.32
N LYS A 731 -51.68 16.84 -10.54
CA LYS A 731 -51.49 18.22 -10.04
C LYS A 731 -50.20 18.43 -9.26
N GLU A 732 -49.75 17.42 -8.52
CA GLU A 732 -48.58 17.45 -7.64
C GLU A 732 -47.24 17.51 -8.39
N ILE A 733 -47.23 17.17 -9.70
CA ILE A 733 -46.06 17.28 -10.58
C ILE A 733 -45.79 18.77 -10.85
N ASN A 734 -46.80 19.54 -11.27
CA ASN A 734 -46.64 20.89 -11.85
C ASN A 734 -46.09 21.99 -10.91
N THR A 735 -45.86 21.72 -9.63
CA THR A 735 -45.36 22.69 -8.65
C THR A 735 -44.07 22.27 -7.94
N SER A 736 -43.43 21.17 -8.35
CA SER A 736 -42.33 20.56 -7.59
C SER A 736 -40.93 20.98 -8.05
N PHE A 737 -40.08 21.39 -7.10
CA PHE A 737 -38.63 21.60 -7.27
C PHE A 737 -37.92 20.37 -7.84
N THR A 738 -38.40 19.16 -7.52
CA THR A 738 -37.87 17.91 -8.04
C THR A 738 -37.90 17.89 -9.57
N ILE A 739 -38.95 18.39 -10.23
CA ILE A 739 -39.02 18.44 -11.69
C ILE A 739 -37.94 19.34 -12.27
N HIS A 740 -37.74 20.51 -11.67
CA HIS A 740 -36.70 21.43 -12.11
C HIS A 740 -35.33 20.75 -12.10
N LYS A 741 -34.98 20.05 -11.00
CA LYS A 741 -33.73 19.29 -10.90
C LYS A 741 -33.64 18.16 -11.92
N LEU A 742 -34.71 17.40 -12.12
CA LEU A 742 -34.75 16.34 -13.13
C LEU A 742 -34.52 16.88 -14.55
N LEU A 743 -35.12 18.03 -14.88
CA LEU A 743 -34.89 18.71 -16.15
C LEU A 743 -33.44 19.21 -16.26
N CYS A 744 -32.84 19.70 -15.19
CA CYS A 744 -31.41 20.07 -15.17
C CYS A 744 -30.52 18.85 -15.45
N PHE A 745 -30.78 17.68 -14.84
CA PHE A 745 -30.02 16.46 -15.13
C PHE A 745 -30.14 16.04 -16.59
N ILE A 746 -31.35 16.03 -17.15
CA ILE A 746 -31.59 15.70 -18.56
C ILE A 746 -30.90 16.72 -19.47
N TYR A 747 -31.04 18.01 -19.18
CA TYR A 747 -30.40 19.08 -19.94
C TYR A 747 -28.88 18.94 -19.94
N ASN A 748 -28.27 18.68 -18.78
CA ASN A 748 -26.84 18.46 -18.67
C ASN A 748 -26.40 17.20 -19.41
N ALA A 749 -27.13 16.09 -19.29
CA ALA A 749 -26.83 14.86 -20.02
C ALA A 749 -26.87 15.08 -21.55
N LEU A 750 -27.76 15.93 -22.05
CA LEU A 750 -27.86 16.27 -23.47
C LEU A 750 -26.76 17.23 -23.96
N LEU A 751 -26.39 18.21 -23.14
CA LEU A 751 -25.43 19.25 -23.54
C LEU A 751 -23.96 18.87 -23.28
N GLU A 752 -23.67 18.28 -22.14
CA GLU A 752 -22.31 17.89 -21.75
C GLU A 752 -22.01 16.54 -22.39
N ARG A 753 -21.77 16.56 -23.71
CA ARG A 753 -21.37 15.37 -24.47
C ARG A 753 -20.18 14.73 -23.81
N HIS A 754 -20.22 13.41 -23.68
CA HIS A 754 -19.12 12.63 -23.13
C HIS A 754 -17.82 12.95 -23.90
N PHE A 755 -16.80 13.45 -23.18
CA PHE A 755 -15.53 13.92 -23.76
C PHE A 755 -14.60 12.78 -24.19
N VAL A 756 -14.89 11.55 -23.79
CA VAL A 756 -14.03 10.39 -24.04
C VAL A 756 -14.09 10.05 -25.54
N GLY A 757 -12.92 9.97 -26.19
CA GLY A 757 -12.70 9.57 -27.59
C GLY A 757 -12.90 10.63 -28.68
N LEU A 758 -13.31 11.86 -28.32
CA LEU A 758 -13.29 13.00 -29.25
C LEU A 758 -11.98 13.79 -29.19
N TYR A 759 -11.18 13.59 -28.15
CA TYR A 759 -9.97 14.35 -27.87
C TYR A 759 -8.78 13.42 -27.59
N ASP A 760 -7.58 13.86 -28.00
CA ASP A 760 -6.32 13.13 -27.78
C ASP A 760 -5.98 12.95 -26.30
N ASN A 761 -6.47 13.84 -25.42
CA ASN A 761 -6.31 13.75 -23.97
C ASN A 761 -7.63 14.09 -23.24
N PRO A 762 -8.52 13.11 -23.02
CA PRO A 762 -9.83 13.34 -22.40
C PRO A 762 -9.72 13.76 -20.93
N GLU A 763 -8.69 13.30 -20.20
CA GLU A 763 -8.45 13.67 -18.80
C GLU A 763 -8.14 15.17 -18.66
N TYR A 764 -7.22 15.69 -19.47
CA TYR A 764 -6.89 17.11 -19.46
C TYR A 764 -8.07 17.98 -19.88
N GLN A 765 -8.86 17.54 -20.87
CA GLN A 765 -10.04 18.29 -21.32
C GLN A 765 -11.10 18.38 -20.22
N LEU A 766 -11.31 17.31 -19.46
CA LEU A 766 -12.20 17.33 -18.29
C LEU A 766 -11.68 18.28 -17.22
N ILE A 767 -10.37 18.30 -16.94
CA ILE A 767 -9.75 19.25 -16.01
C ILE A 767 -9.92 20.69 -16.48
N GLU A 768 -9.57 20.98 -17.75
CA GLU A 768 -9.71 22.32 -18.33
C GLU A 768 -11.15 22.82 -18.24
N ARG A 769 -12.10 21.98 -18.62
CA ARG A 769 -13.53 22.30 -18.57
C ARG A 769 -13.98 22.65 -17.16
N GLN A 770 -13.56 21.89 -16.16
CA GLN A 770 -13.89 22.14 -14.76
C GLN A 770 -13.25 23.44 -14.24
N VAL A 771 -11.98 23.70 -14.55
CA VAL A 771 -11.30 24.95 -14.15
C VAL A 771 -12.01 26.18 -14.70
N ILE A 772 -12.45 26.14 -15.97
CA ILE A 772 -13.24 27.23 -16.56
C ILE A 772 -14.51 27.48 -15.75
N HIS A 773 -15.18 26.42 -15.33
CA HIS A 773 -16.43 26.50 -14.59
C HIS A 773 -16.27 26.93 -13.12
N PHE A 774 -15.25 26.46 -12.42
CA PHE A 774 -14.95 26.94 -11.07
C PHE A 774 -14.63 28.45 -11.07
N LEU A 775 -13.79 28.88 -12.01
CA LEU A 775 -13.43 30.30 -12.15
C LEU A 775 -14.53 31.17 -12.76
N ALA A 776 -15.60 30.56 -13.28
CA ALA A 776 -16.79 31.29 -13.72
C ALA A 776 -17.67 31.72 -12.54
N LEU A 777 -17.60 31.02 -11.40
CA LEU A 777 -18.36 31.33 -10.20
C LEU A 777 -17.71 32.48 -9.41
N ASP A 778 -16.42 32.37 -9.12
CA ASP A 778 -15.64 33.42 -8.44
C ASP A 778 -14.14 33.27 -8.75
N ASP A 779 -13.35 34.28 -8.38
CA ASP A 779 -11.89 34.17 -8.31
C ASP A 779 -11.54 33.11 -7.23
N GLN A 780 -10.81 32.05 -7.59
CA GLN A 780 -10.45 30.95 -6.66
C GLN A 780 -8.95 30.68 -6.61
N THR A 781 -8.47 30.07 -5.52
CA THR A 781 -7.09 29.60 -5.41
C THR A 781 -6.91 28.23 -6.05
N GLU A 782 -5.65 27.84 -6.32
CA GLU A 782 -5.34 26.47 -6.79
C GLU A 782 -5.86 25.41 -5.81
N ALA A 783 -5.76 25.66 -4.51
CA ALA A 783 -6.20 24.74 -3.46
C ALA A 783 -7.72 24.56 -3.41
N ASP A 784 -8.49 25.61 -3.66
CA ASP A 784 -9.96 25.54 -3.69
C ASP A 784 -10.45 24.67 -4.86
N ILE A 785 -9.81 24.83 -6.03
CA ILE A 785 -10.14 24.00 -7.21
C ILE A 785 -9.65 22.56 -7.01
N GLU A 786 -8.51 22.37 -6.35
CA GLU A 786 -7.91 21.06 -6.08
C GLU A 786 -8.85 20.17 -5.23
N SER A 787 -9.62 20.73 -4.29
CA SER A 787 -10.52 19.96 -3.44
C SER A 787 -11.74 19.38 -4.15
N ASP A 788 -12.21 20.03 -5.23
CA ASP A 788 -13.53 19.75 -5.82
C ASP A 788 -13.47 19.17 -7.25
N ILE A 789 -12.27 18.97 -7.80
CA ILE A 789 -12.10 18.47 -9.17
C ILE A 789 -12.46 16.99 -9.33
N LEU A 790 -13.27 16.67 -10.35
CA LEU A 790 -13.51 15.30 -10.81
C LEU A 790 -12.33 14.79 -11.62
N LEU A 791 -11.91 13.56 -11.32
CA LEU A 791 -10.88 12.85 -12.07
C LEU A 791 -11.49 11.65 -12.79
N TYR A 792 -11.11 11.47 -14.05
CA TYR A 792 -11.53 10.31 -14.84
C TYR A 792 -10.78 9.06 -14.39
N ARG A 793 -11.51 8.04 -13.91
CA ARG A 793 -10.95 6.75 -13.41
C ARG A 793 -9.83 6.89 -12.37
N GLU A 794 -9.82 7.98 -11.61
CA GLU A 794 -8.91 8.19 -10.48
C GLU A 794 -9.67 8.62 -9.23
N MET A 795 -9.10 8.25 -8.08
CA MET A 795 -9.55 8.78 -6.79
C MET A 795 -8.46 9.69 -6.24
N ILE A 796 -8.86 10.80 -5.60
CA ILE A 796 -7.96 11.68 -4.85
C ILE A 796 -7.48 10.94 -3.60
N LEU A 797 -6.42 10.13 -3.76
CA LEU A 797 -5.84 9.30 -2.70
C LEU A 797 -4.47 9.78 -2.22
N SER A 798 -3.78 10.68 -2.95
CA SER A 798 -2.58 11.38 -2.46
C SER A 798 -2.24 12.65 -3.27
N ILE A 799 -1.58 13.60 -2.59
CA ILE A 799 -1.20 14.99 -2.99
C ILE A 799 -0.17 15.05 -4.14
N ALA A 800 0.17 13.93 -4.73
CA ALA A 800 1.35 13.80 -5.58
C ALA A 800 0.98 13.23 -6.95
N ALA A 801 0.02 13.84 -7.65
CA ALA A 801 -0.64 13.24 -8.80
C ALA A 801 -0.43 14.02 -10.12
N ARG A 802 -0.36 13.28 -11.23
CA ARG A 802 -0.10 13.81 -12.59
C ARG A 802 -1.15 14.84 -13.04
N TRP A 803 -2.37 14.73 -12.52
CA TRP A 803 -3.44 15.69 -12.78
C TRP A 803 -3.18 17.08 -12.20
N ILE A 804 -2.34 17.23 -11.17
CA ILE A 804 -1.95 18.55 -10.64
C ILE A 804 -1.23 19.36 -11.72
N ASN A 805 -0.40 18.69 -12.54
CA ASN A 805 0.23 19.33 -13.69
C ASN A 805 -0.82 19.74 -14.73
N GLY A 806 -1.82 18.89 -14.98
CA GLY A 806 -2.97 19.21 -15.83
C GLY A 806 -3.76 20.42 -15.31
N LEU A 807 -4.00 20.50 -14.00
CA LEU A 807 -4.67 21.62 -13.32
C LEU A 807 -3.85 22.90 -13.47
N ARG A 808 -2.56 22.87 -13.16
CA ARG A 808 -1.66 24.03 -13.32
C ARG A 808 -1.56 24.48 -14.77
N GLN A 809 -1.53 23.55 -15.71
CA GLN A 809 -1.55 23.83 -17.14
C GLN A 809 -2.88 24.48 -17.56
N ALA A 810 -4.01 23.96 -17.08
CA ALA A 810 -5.33 24.54 -17.32
C ALA A 810 -5.45 25.95 -16.73
N LEU A 811 -5.07 26.15 -15.47
CA LEU A 811 -5.02 27.46 -14.81
C LEU A 811 -4.20 28.46 -15.63
N LYS A 812 -2.96 28.10 -15.99
CA LYS A 812 -2.09 28.96 -16.83
C LYS A 812 -2.71 29.30 -18.19
N LYS A 813 -3.51 28.41 -18.76
CA LYS A 813 -4.14 28.58 -20.07
C LYS A 813 -5.40 29.46 -20.01
N VAL A 814 -6.29 29.21 -19.05
CA VAL A 814 -7.64 29.80 -19.05
C VAL A 814 -7.79 30.99 -18.11
N SER A 815 -6.84 31.25 -17.23
CA SER A 815 -6.94 32.29 -16.20
C SER A 815 -5.80 33.29 -16.22
N SER A 816 -5.99 34.38 -15.48
CA SER A 816 -4.97 35.37 -15.15
C SER A 816 -4.79 35.46 -13.63
N PRO A 817 -3.55 35.53 -13.12
CA PRO A 817 -3.31 35.63 -11.70
C PRO A 817 -3.66 37.03 -11.17
N LYS A 818 -4.23 37.08 -9.97
CA LYS A 818 -4.50 38.32 -9.24
C LYS A 818 -3.50 38.43 -8.09
N GLU A 819 -2.66 39.46 -8.10
CA GLU A 819 -1.73 39.73 -7.00
C GLU A 819 -2.49 40.34 -5.82
N ASN A 820 -2.84 39.53 -4.82
CA ASN A 820 -3.25 40.00 -3.51
C ASN A 820 -2.05 39.94 -2.54
N PHE A 821 -2.00 40.86 -1.57
CA PHE A 821 -0.92 41.03 -0.58
C PHE A 821 -0.75 39.87 0.44
N ILE A 822 -1.41 38.73 0.23
CA ILE A 822 -1.38 37.56 1.11
C ILE A 822 -0.93 36.36 0.28
N GLN A 823 -0.16 35.46 0.88
CA GLN A 823 0.60 34.36 0.24
C GLN A 823 -0.18 33.36 -0.66
N ASN A 824 -1.49 33.53 -0.89
CA ASN A 824 -2.29 32.67 -1.76
C ASN A 824 -2.67 33.39 -3.05
N ARG A 825 -2.20 32.85 -4.19
CA ARG A 825 -2.47 33.37 -5.53
C ARG A 825 -3.89 32.99 -5.96
N GLU A 826 -4.77 33.98 -6.10
CA GLU A 826 -6.09 33.82 -6.71
C GLU A 826 -5.97 33.86 -8.25
N TYR A 827 -6.81 33.09 -8.92
CA TYR A 827 -6.91 33.03 -10.37
C TYR A 827 -8.27 33.56 -10.83
N ARG A 828 -8.27 34.33 -11.93
CA ARG A 828 -9.48 34.88 -12.55
C ARG A 828 -9.67 34.33 -13.96
N LEU A 829 -10.87 33.90 -14.31
CA LEU A 829 -11.16 33.43 -15.67
C LEU A 829 -10.90 34.52 -16.72
N ASN A 830 -10.21 34.17 -17.80
CA ASN A 830 -9.98 35.09 -18.91
C ASN A 830 -11.30 35.36 -19.67
N PRO A 831 -11.60 36.61 -20.06
CA PRO A 831 -12.88 36.96 -20.69
C PRO A 831 -13.25 36.15 -21.94
N SER A 832 -12.26 35.62 -22.67
CA SER A 832 -12.46 34.79 -23.86
C SER A 832 -13.16 33.46 -23.60
N TYR A 833 -13.26 33.01 -22.34
CA TYR A 833 -13.84 31.72 -21.96
C TYR A 833 -15.28 31.83 -21.44
N TYR A 834 -15.86 33.03 -21.31
CA TYR A 834 -17.25 33.16 -20.84
C TYR A 834 -18.28 32.62 -21.83
N ASN A 835 -17.96 32.59 -23.13
CA ASN A 835 -18.86 32.13 -24.19
C ASN A 835 -19.10 30.62 -24.18
N ILE A 836 -18.28 29.84 -23.48
CA ILE A 836 -18.42 28.38 -23.36
C ILE A 836 -19.01 27.95 -22.02
N ILE A 837 -19.35 28.88 -21.12
CA ILE A 837 -19.94 28.56 -19.83
C ILE A 837 -21.36 28.01 -20.03
N ASN A 838 -21.58 26.79 -19.55
CA ASN A 838 -22.90 26.24 -19.25
C ASN A 838 -23.39 26.75 -17.88
N ILE A 839 -24.48 27.52 -17.86
CA ILE A 839 -25.07 28.05 -16.60
C ILE A 839 -25.74 26.98 -15.73
N PHE A 840 -26.00 25.81 -16.29
CA PHE A 840 -26.54 24.66 -15.57
C PHE A 840 -25.48 23.60 -15.29
N TYR A 841 -24.19 23.93 -15.45
CA TYR A 841 -23.09 22.97 -15.37
C TYR A 841 -23.23 22.04 -14.17
N PHE A 842 -23.06 20.76 -14.43
CA PHE A 842 -23.46 19.70 -13.51
C PHE A 842 -22.65 19.69 -12.20
N MET A 843 -21.50 20.36 -12.16
CA MET A 843 -20.66 20.54 -10.96
C MET A 843 -21.06 21.73 -10.09
N TYR A 844 -21.93 22.64 -10.56
CA TYR A 844 -22.36 23.77 -9.73
C TYR A 844 -23.16 23.35 -8.50
N GLU A 845 -23.61 22.10 -8.42
CA GLU A 845 -24.25 21.55 -7.23
C GLU A 845 -23.25 21.19 -6.12
N ASN A 846 -21.95 21.11 -6.44
CA ASN A 846 -20.87 20.87 -5.48
C ASN A 846 -20.28 22.17 -4.88
N ALA A 847 -20.60 23.33 -5.48
CA ALA A 847 -19.99 24.63 -5.18
C ALA A 847 -20.81 25.49 -4.21
#